data_AF-A0A9W6ZMW1-F1
#
_entry.id   AF-A0A9W6ZMW1-F1
#
_cell.length_a   1.000
_cell.length_b   1.000
_cell.length_c   1.000
_cell.angle_alpha   90.00
_cell.angle_beta   90.00
_cell.angle_gamma   90.00
#
_symmetry.space_group_name_H-M   'P 1'
#
loop_
_entity.id
_entity.type
_entity.pdbx_description
1 polymer ?
#
loop_
_entity_poly.entity_id
_entity_poly.type
_entity_poly.pdbx_seq_one_letter_code
_entity_poly.pdbx_strand_id
1 'polypeptide(L)'
;MSGSTPAIRRIKREYQTLSKSSTSFPSQYSLGFIARPLESNYLHCHFLLFGLVFHDTPYEGGIYHGVLQFPKTYPNSPPSVILRTPSGRFTPSKKICFSMSDYHPELWNPMWAVKSILIGLTSFMNGEELTTGGVRSEGRTKVEFARKSFEEVYSNDSIAREIFGDFLEDFESERSKSGPSWPPPRIEINTTDENEGGEEDGKLPAVPTETSVEERNTPPPVAPKEGSSGSSNKAKNKKKKEKEKLKKLHKKTTSDFLKTLSTTAPSFMSTIISSLSSLEIQVSDKISDHICYRTSTSEEYTTLTTAFNSCPSSITLLIESVIGGRMISTYKLSTPIPCDEHQIELLELPSPKSGSPYPSGLEHVEFVIPSSCTSPSAFEFDHESVLRRFASEHPLVEWSFKATKKSINPDVSSKIDGKSVKFHLMALENVIEYEIVNLKTPIKTSWEAGMANLIDRMEEKNVPFIVGIAGAPGSGKSTSTDILKSLIPNSMILPADGYHYYLKDLNTPDLVYRRGASDTFDVERFKGDLRRLREDGVGRFPGFDHAVGDPVEEEHVYRDEKVVIVEGLYVLSEEWGVRDLFDFTIFIEADVGECMKRVKIRNKCIPGYTEAEIFKRVDEVDRVNAEKVRESKVFADHVVKSGAV
;
A
#
# COMPACT_ATOMS: atom_id res chain seq x y z
N MET A 1 -36.64 -35.11 7.71
CA MET A 1 -35.57 -34.49 8.53
C MET A 1 -34.24 -35.10 8.09
N SER A 2 -33.42 -34.40 7.30
CA SER A 2 -32.13 -34.92 6.84
C SER A 2 -31.01 -34.52 7.80
N GLY A 3 -30.14 -35.47 8.14
CA GLY A 3 -29.01 -35.22 9.04
C GLY A 3 -27.99 -34.23 8.45
N SER A 4 -27.49 -33.32 9.29
CA SER A 4 -26.50 -32.32 8.87
C SER A 4 -25.16 -32.98 8.55
N THR A 5 -24.68 -32.80 7.31
CA THR A 5 -23.36 -33.30 6.87
C THR A 5 -22.23 -32.73 7.74
N PRO A 6 -21.04 -33.38 7.82
CA PRO A 6 -19.89 -32.85 8.56
C PRO A 6 -19.51 -31.42 8.12
N ALA A 7 -19.49 -31.15 6.81
CA ALA A 7 -19.27 -29.82 6.25
C ALA A 7 -20.27 -28.77 6.79
N ILE A 8 -21.57 -29.07 6.75
CA ILE A 8 -22.60 -28.15 7.26
C ILE A 8 -22.47 -27.97 8.78
N ARG A 9 -22.08 -29.02 9.53
CA ARG A 9 -21.81 -28.92 10.98
C ARG A 9 -20.61 -28.02 11.29
N ARG A 10 -19.51 -28.12 10.52
CA ARG A 10 -18.34 -27.25 10.63
C ARG A 10 -18.70 -25.80 10.32
N ILE A 11 -19.35 -25.53 9.18
CA ILE A 11 -19.77 -24.18 8.76
C ILE A 11 -20.74 -23.55 9.78
N LYS A 12 -21.72 -24.31 10.31
CA LYS A 12 -22.61 -23.82 11.36
C LYS A 12 -21.88 -23.43 12.65
N ARG A 13 -20.84 -24.18 13.04
CA ARG A 13 -20.03 -23.86 14.23
C ARG A 13 -19.22 -22.58 14.00
N GLU A 14 -18.54 -22.45 12.87
CA GLU A 14 -17.77 -21.24 12.54
C GLU A 14 -18.67 -20.01 12.46
N TYR A 15 -19.87 -20.15 11.91
CA TYR A 15 -20.85 -19.07 11.89
C TYR A 15 -21.35 -18.70 13.31
N GLN A 16 -21.52 -19.68 14.20
CA GLN A 16 -21.81 -19.41 15.62
C GLN A 16 -20.66 -18.67 16.33
N THR A 17 -19.40 -18.93 15.97
CA THR A 17 -18.25 -18.15 16.47
C THR A 17 -18.29 -16.72 15.92
N LEU A 18 -18.41 -16.56 14.60
CA LEU A 18 -18.44 -15.26 13.90
C LEU A 18 -19.60 -14.33 14.32
N SER A 19 -20.74 -14.90 14.71
CA SER A 19 -21.90 -14.14 15.20
C SER A 19 -21.74 -13.72 16.66
N LYS A 20 -21.13 -14.54 17.51
CA LYS A 20 -20.83 -14.19 18.92
C LYS A 20 -19.82 -13.05 19.05
N SER A 21 -18.91 -12.89 18.10
CA SER A 21 -17.93 -11.79 18.08
C SER A 21 -18.47 -10.46 17.53
N SER A 22 -19.77 -10.38 17.20
CA SER A 22 -20.34 -9.36 16.30
C SER A 22 -21.67 -8.81 16.83
N THR A 23 -21.72 -8.32 18.06
CA THR A 23 -22.98 -8.03 18.77
C THR A 23 -23.55 -6.62 18.58
N SER A 24 -22.80 -5.64 18.06
CA SER A 24 -23.33 -4.33 17.66
C SER A 24 -22.42 -3.56 16.70
N PHE A 25 -22.95 -2.58 15.96
CA PHE A 25 -22.14 -1.52 15.38
C PHE A 25 -21.64 -0.62 16.54
N PRO A 26 -20.34 -0.28 16.68
CA PRO A 26 -19.26 -0.38 15.68
C PRO A 26 -18.37 -1.64 15.78
N SER A 27 -18.60 -2.56 16.73
CA SER A 27 -17.75 -3.77 16.90
C SER A 27 -17.66 -4.62 15.63
N GLN A 28 -18.74 -4.72 14.86
CA GLN A 28 -18.77 -5.40 13.55
C GLN A 28 -17.92 -4.71 12.48
N TYR A 29 -17.73 -3.39 12.57
CA TYR A 29 -16.93 -2.62 11.62
C TYR A 29 -15.43 -2.88 11.80
N SER A 30 -15.00 -3.31 12.99
CA SER A 30 -13.59 -3.60 13.29
C SER A 30 -13.02 -4.68 12.37
N LEU A 31 -13.70 -5.81 12.20
CA LEU A 31 -13.21 -6.94 11.39
C LEU A 31 -13.19 -6.67 9.88
N GLY A 32 -13.90 -5.66 9.39
CA GLY A 32 -14.00 -5.36 7.96
C GLY A 32 -14.83 -6.38 7.15
N PHE A 33 -15.58 -7.29 7.79
CA PHE A 33 -16.52 -8.16 7.09
C PHE A 33 -17.60 -8.76 8.00
N ILE A 34 -18.69 -9.19 7.38
CA ILE A 34 -19.72 -10.07 7.97
C ILE A 34 -19.96 -11.24 7.03
N ALA A 35 -20.22 -12.44 7.57
CA ALA A 35 -20.50 -13.63 6.78
C ALA A 35 -21.67 -14.42 7.39
N ARG A 36 -22.55 -14.95 6.52
CA ARG A 36 -23.77 -15.67 6.89
C ARG A 36 -24.05 -16.80 5.89
N PRO A 37 -24.32 -18.03 6.36
CA PRO A 37 -24.75 -19.12 5.49
C PRO A 37 -26.15 -18.86 4.95
N LEU A 38 -26.37 -19.18 3.67
CA LEU A 38 -27.72 -19.17 3.09
C LEU A 38 -28.55 -20.30 3.72
N GLU A 39 -29.70 -19.99 4.32
CA GLU A 39 -30.50 -20.98 5.05
C GLU A 39 -30.94 -22.17 4.18
N SER A 40 -31.26 -21.89 2.91
CA SER A 40 -31.64 -22.91 1.92
C SER A 40 -30.45 -23.76 1.43
N ASN A 41 -29.20 -23.30 1.61
CA ASN A 41 -28.00 -24.06 1.29
C ASN A 41 -26.78 -23.59 2.11
N TYR A 42 -26.55 -24.22 3.27
CA TYR A 42 -25.42 -23.92 4.15
C TYR A 42 -24.02 -24.12 3.52
N LEU A 43 -23.90 -24.77 2.36
CA LEU A 43 -22.63 -24.84 1.62
C LEU A 43 -22.33 -23.54 0.84
N HIS A 44 -23.28 -22.61 0.75
CA HIS A 44 -23.05 -21.26 0.23
C HIS A 44 -23.05 -20.29 1.42
N CYS A 45 -21.87 -19.86 1.87
CA CYS A 45 -21.74 -18.78 2.83
C CYS A 45 -21.53 -17.47 2.09
N HIS A 46 -22.48 -16.57 2.21
CA HIS A 46 -22.37 -15.23 1.66
C HIS A 46 -21.57 -14.36 2.63
N PHE A 47 -20.92 -13.32 2.12
CA PHE A 47 -20.19 -12.37 2.93
C PHE A 47 -20.25 -10.96 2.34
N LEU A 48 -20.21 -9.95 3.18
CA LEU A 48 -19.90 -8.58 2.79
C LEU A 48 -18.51 -8.24 3.34
N LEU A 49 -17.57 -7.85 2.47
CA LEU A 49 -16.35 -7.15 2.89
C LEU A 49 -16.65 -5.65 2.93
N PHE A 50 -16.23 -4.95 3.98
CA PHE A 50 -16.36 -3.50 4.14
C PHE A 50 -15.20 -3.00 4.98
N GLY A 51 -15.20 -1.74 5.42
CA GLY A 51 -14.17 -1.27 6.35
C GLY A 51 -12.74 -1.33 5.79
N LEU A 52 -12.56 -1.31 4.46
CA LEU A 52 -11.24 -1.26 3.78
C LEU A 52 -10.55 0.13 3.93
N VAL A 53 -10.75 0.74 5.10
CA VAL A 53 -10.33 2.07 5.58
C VAL A 53 -9.03 1.96 6.38
N PHE A 54 -8.57 0.74 6.67
CA PHE A 54 -7.32 0.51 7.41
C PHE A 54 -6.04 0.92 6.65
N HIS A 55 -6.17 1.31 5.38
CA HIS A 55 -5.09 1.80 4.52
C HIS A 55 -5.64 2.85 3.53
N ASP A 56 -4.76 3.68 2.96
CA ASP A 56 -5.04 4.57 1.81
C ASP A 56 -5.31 3.76 0.51
N THR A 57 -6.37 2.95 0.51
CA THR A 57 -6.70 2.05 -0.60
C THR A 57 -7.73 2.67 -1.54
N PRO A 58 -7.73 2.31 -2.83
CA PRO A 58 -8.79 2.71 -3.73
C PRO A 58 -10.12 1.94 -3.49
N TYR A 59 -10.26 1.20 -2.39
CA TYR A 59 -11.47 0.48 -2.00
C TYR A 59 -12.14 1.04 -0.74
N GLU A 60 -11.57 2.10 -0.16
CA GLU A 60 -12.06 2.80 1.03
C GLU A 60 -13.56 3.14 0.95
N GLY A 61 -14.26 2.98 2.08
CA GLY A 61 -15.71 3.25 2.19
C GLY A 61 -16.61 2.30 1.38
N GLY A 62 -16.04 1.33 0.65
CA GLY A 62 -16.78 0.34 -0.12
C GLY A 62 -17.33 -0.82 0.70
N ILE A 63 -18.33 -1.51 0.15
CA ILE A 63 -18.93 -2.74 0.65
C ILE A 63 -19.15 -3.74 -0.50
N TYR A 64 -18.57 -4.93 -0.40
CA TYR A 64 -18.49 -5.89 -1.50
C TYR A 64 -19.07 -7.24 -1.09
N HIS A 65 -20.17 -7.61 -1.73
CA HIS A 65 -20.78 -8.92 -1.57
C HIS A 65 -19.99 -9.97 -2.34
N GLY A 66 -19.70 -11.09 -1.68
CA GLY A 66 -19.19 -12.30 -2.29
C GLY A 66 -19.83 -13.55 -1.70
N VAL A 67 -19.37 -14.71 -2.18
CA VAL A 67 -19.81 -16.03 -1.70
C VAL A 67 -18.63 -16.99 -1.62
N LEU A 68 -18.55 -17.71 -0.52
CA LEU A 68 -17.75 -18.91 -0.32
C LEU A 68 -18.63 -20.12 -0.68
N GLN A 69 -18.26 -20.85 -1.73
CA GLN A 69 -18.94 -22.06 -2.16
C GLN A 69 -18.16 -23.28 -1.67
N PHE A 70 -18.63 -23.87 -0.58
CA PHE A 70 -17.99 -25.02 0.07
C PHE A 70 -18.29 -26.32 -0.67
N PRO A 71 -17.28 -27.16 -0.96
CA PRO A 71 -17.52 -28.52 -1.41
C PRO A 71 -18.13 -29.35 -0.28
N LYS A 72 -18.83 -30.43 -0.62
CA LYS A 72 -19.38 -31.39 0.36
C LYS A 72 -18.29 -32.03 1.24
N THR A 73 -17.03 -32.01 0.77
CA THR A 73 -15.84 -32.51 1.46
C THR A 73 -15.21 -31.51 2.43
N TYR A 74 -15.69 -30.26 2.53
CA TYR A 74 -15.17 -29.28 3.49
C TYR A 74 -15.25 -29.83 4.94
N PRO A 75 -14.21 -29.67 5.78
CA PRO A 75 -13.01 -28.87 5.56
C PRO A 75 -11.84 -29.58 4.87
N ASN A 76 -11.97 -30.82 4.40
CA ASN A 76 -10.86 -31.53 3.71
C ASN A 76 -10.56 -31.00 2.30
N SER A 77 -11.33 -30.03 1.81
CA SER A 77 -11.10 -29.38 0.52
C SER A 77 -11.50 -27.90 0.61
N PRO A 78 -10.77 -26.99 -0.05
CA PRO A 78 -11.04 -25.56 -0.03
C PRO A 78 -12.40 -25.18 -0.64
N PRO A 79 -13.03 -24.07 -0.21
CA PRO A 79 -14.13 -23.46 -0.93
C PRO A 79 -13.67 -22.74 -2.21
N SER A 80 -14.59 -22.55 -3.15
CA SER A 80 -14.43 -21.51 -4.17
C SER A 80 -14.76 -20.14 -3.59
N VAL A 81 -13.93 -19.15 -3.89
CA VAL A 81 -14.14 -17.76 -3.47
C VAL A 81 -14.55 -16.91 -4.67
N ILE A 82 -15.68 -16.22 -4.56
CA ILE A 82 -16.27 -15.46 -5.67
C ILE A 82 -16.72 -14.09 -5.15
N LEU A 83 -16.22 -13.00 -5.74
CA LEU A 83 -16.77 -11.67 -5.51
C LEU A 83 -17.91 -11.40 -6.51
N ARG A 84 -19.05 -10.92 -6.03
CA ARG A 84 -20.23 -10.59 -6.84
C ARG A 84 -20.30 -9.10 -7.14
N THR A 85 -20.01 -8.25 -6.16
CA THR A 85 -19.93 -6.79 -6.36
C THR A 85 -18.74 -6.44 -7.27
N PRO A 86 -18.92 -5.63 -8.32
CA PRO A 86 -17.81 -5.11 -9.11
C PRO A 86 -16.86 -4.27 -8.26
N SER A 87 -15.57 -4.62 -8.26
CA SER A 87 -14.51 -3.92 -7.51
C SER A 87 -13.39 -3.35 -8.38
N GLY A 88 -13.30 -3.74 -9.65
CA GLY A 88 -12.15 -3.45 -10.52
C GLY A 88 -10.91 -4.31 -10.24
N ARG A 89 -10.89 -5.04 -9.11
CA ARG A 89 -9.85 -6.03 -8.75
C ARG A 89 -10.17 -7.42 -9.30
N PHE A 90 -11.42 -7.84 -9.16
CA PHE A 90 -11.91 -9.17 -9.57
C PHE A 90 -13.07 -9.03 -10.55
N THR A 91 -13.19 -10.00 -11.46
CA THR A 91 -14.32 -10.10 -12.38
C THR A 91 -15.54 -10.61 -11.60
N PRO A 92 -16.67 -9.88 -11.58
CA PRO A 92 -17.89 -10.33 -10.93
C PRO A 92 -18.28 -11.76 -11.30
N SER A 93 -18.64 -12.54 -10.28
CA SER A 93 -19.11 -13.93 -10.42
C SER A 93 -18.11 -14.93 -11.06
N LYS A 94 -16.82 -14.58 -11.16
CA LYS A 94 -15.75 -15.57 -11.44
C LYS A 94 -15.13 -16.04 -10.13
N LYS A 95 -14.67 -17.30 -10.11
CA LYS A 95 -13.82 -17.82 -9.05
C LYS A 95 -12.49 -17.06 -9.04
N ILE A 96 -11.99 -16.77 -7.83
CA ILE A 96 -10.74 -16.07 -7.58
C ILE A 96 -9.69 -17.10 -7.17
N CYS A 97 -8.53 -17.10 -7.83
CA CYS A 97 -7.41 -17.93 -7.44
C CYS A 97 -6.53 -17.22 -6.38
N PHE A 98 -6.42 -17.82 -5.21
CA PHE A 98 -5.39 -17.56 -4.21
C PHE A 98 -5.18 -18.80 -3.33
N SER A 99 -4.20 -18.78 -2.43
CA SER A 99 -3.76 -19.93 -1.62
C SER A 99 -4.85 -20.63 -0.79
N MET A 100 -5.96 -19.95 -0.50
CA MET A 100 -7.08 -20.49 0.30
C MET A 100 -8.32 -20.88 -0.53
N SER A 101 -8.17 -21.01 -1.85
CA SER A 101 -9.26 -21.32 -2.79
C SER A 101 -9.05 -22.65 -3.52
N ASP A 102 -10.11 -23.15 -4.17
CA ASP A 102 -10.12 -24.42 -4.91
C ASP A 102 -9.24 -24.48 -6.18
N TYR A 103 -8.45 -23.44 -6.44
CA TYR A 103 -7.37 -23.47 -7.44
C TYR A 103 -6.08 -24.13 -6.94
N HIS A 104 -5.83 -24.13 -5.62
CA HIS A 104 -4.62 -24.69 -5.00
C HIS A 104 -4.95 -25.66 -3.86
N PRO A 105 -5.61 -26.82 -4.12
CA PRO A 105 -5.93 -27.80 -3.08
C PRO A 105 -4.72 -28.33 -2.30
N GLU A 106 -3.52 -28.26 -2.88
CA GLU A 106 -2.24 -28.63 -2.27
C GLU A 106 -1.74 -27.64 -1.21
N LEU A 107 -2.20 -26.39 -1.24
CA LEU A 107 -1.87 -25.35 -0.25
C LEU A 107 -2.94 -25.22 0.85
N TRP A 108 -4.06 -25.92 0.71
CA TRP A 108 -5.21 -25.80 1.61
C TRP A 108 -4.96 -26.48 2.97
N ASN A 109 -5.17 -25.73 4.06
CA ASN A 109 -5.20 -26.27 5.41
C ASN A 109 -6.65 -26.46 5.89
N PRO A 110 -7.10 -27.70 6.21
CA PRO A 110 -8.43 -27.96 6.78
C PRO A 110 -8.75 -27.29 8.12
N MET A 111 -7.78 -26.66 8.79
CA MET A 111 -8.05 -25.83 9.96
C MET A 111 -8.68 -24.48 9.60
N TRP A 112 -8.37 -23.93 8.41
CA TRP A 112 -8.78 -22.58 8.00
C TRP A 112 -10.30 -22.38 8.02
N ALA A 113 -10.73 -21.50 8.91
CA ALA A 113 -12.12 -21.10 9.05
C ALA A 113 -12.56 -20.05 8.01
N VAL A 114 -13.88 -19.87 7.85
CA VAL A 114 -14.52 -18.78 7.09
C VAL A 114 -13.86 -17.44 7.38
N LYS A 115 -13.58 -17.13 8.64
CA LYS A 115 -12.95 -15.87 9.08
C LYS A 115 -11.60 -15.62 8.40
N SER A 116 -10.74 -16.64 8.46
CA SER A 116 -9.36 -16.61 7.96
C SER A 116 -9.32 -16.47 6.43
N ILE A 117 -10.25 -17.11 5.73
CA ILE A 117 -10.44 -16.95 4.28
C ILE A 117 -10.81 -15.50 3.92
N LEU A 118 -11.67 -14.86 4.72
CA LEU A 118 -12.16 -13.51 4.44
C LEU A 118 -11.11 -12.43 4.73
N ILE A 119 -10.29 -12.59 5.79
CA ILE A 119 -9.16 -11.68 6.03
C ILE A 119 -8.07 -11.87 4.95
N GLY A 120 -7.78 -13.12 4.55
CA GLY A 120 -6.90 -13.39 3.41
C GLY A 120 -7.40 -12.73 2.12
N LEU A 121 -8.71 -12.81 1.84
CA LEU A 121 -9.33 -12.14 0.70
C LEU A 121 -9.27 -10.60 0.81
N THR A 122 -9.44 -10.04 2.01
CA THR A 122 -9.30 -8.60 2.27
C THR A 122 -7.88 -8.11 1.97
N SER A 123 -6.85 -8.83 2.42
CA SER A 123 -5.45 -8.56 2.04
C SER A 123 -5.25 -8.65 0.53
N PHE A 124 -5.75 -9.73 -0.10
CA PHE A 124 -5.60 -9.99 -1.53
C PHE A 124 -6.37 -9.00 -2.43
N MET A 125 -7.40 -8.34 -1.88
CA MET A 125 -8.13 -7.26 -2.54
C MET A 125 -7.24 -6.01 -2.70
N ASN A 126 -6.41 -5.73 -1.70
CA ASN A 126 -5.46 -4.61 -1.68
C ASN A 126 -4.20 -4.86 -2.53
N GLY A 127 -3.84 -6.13 -2.78
CA GLY A 127 -2.72 -6.51 -3.65
C GLY A 127 -2.90 -6.19 -5.14
N GLU A 128 -1.82 -6.39 -5.91
CA GLU A 128 -1.75 -6.10 -7.36
C GLU A 128 -1.43 -7.33 -8.23
N GLU A 129 -1.35 -8.53 -7.63
CA GLU A 129 -1.10 -9.82 -8.27
C GLU A 129 -2.09 -10.05 -9.43
N LEU A 130 -1.62 -10.49 -10.59
CA LEU A 130 -2.55 -10.99 -11.60
C LEU A 130 -2.88 -12.45 -11.30
N THR A 131 -4.17 -12.74 -11.19
CA THR A 131 -4.71 -14.03 -10.76
C THR A 131 -5.86 -14.45 -11.68
N THR A 132 -6.17 -15.76 -11.73
CA THR A 132 -7.41 -16.24 -12.35
C THR A 132 -8.62 -15.59 -11.67
N GLY A 133 -9.46 -14.93 -12.48
CA GLY A 133 -10.58 -14.11 -12.02
C GLY A 133 -10.23 -12.64 -11.77
N GLY A 134 -8.94 -12.30 -11.60
CA GLY A 134 -8.44 -10.94 -11.45
C GLY A 134 -8.59 -10.08 -12.71
N VAL A 135 -8.58 -8.76 -12.51
CA VAL A 135 -8.68 -7.73 -13.56
C VAL A 135 -7.64 -6.64 -13.27
N ARG A 136 -6.93 -6.17 -14.31
CA ARG A 136 -6.17 -4.92 -14.22
C ARG A 136 -7.11 -3.75 -14.50
N SER A 137 -7.22 -2.83 -13.55
CA SER A 137 -7.91 -1.56 -13.74
C SER A 137 -7.22 -0.44 -12.95
N GLU A 138 -7.31 0.78 -13.48
CA GLU A 138 -6.75 2.00 -12.89
C GLU A 138 -7.33 2.26 -11.47
N GLY A 139 -6.55 2.87 -10.58
CA GLY A 139 -7.00 3.23 -9.22
C GLY A 139 -8.32 4.00 -9.19
N ARG A 140 -8.51 4.95 -10.11
CA ARG A 140 -9.77 5.71 -10.27
C ARG A 140 -11.00 4.83 -10.59
N THR A 141 -10.78 3.70 -11.27
CA THR A 141 -11.85 2.73 -11.57
C THR A 141 -12.23 1.94 -10.32
N LYS A 142 -11.23 1.51 -9.52
CA LYS A 142 -11.43 0.87 -8.21
C LYS A 142 -12.21 1.80 -7.26
N VAL A 143 -11.84 3.08 -7.14
CA VAL A 143 -12.54 4.10 -6.30
C VAL A 143 -14.00 4.32 -6.74
N GLU A 144 -14.27 4.46 -8.04
CA GLU A 144 -15.64 4.61 -8.54
C GLU A 144 -16.49 3.34 -8.34
N PHE A 145 -15.88 2.16 -8.27
CA PHE A 145 -16.55 0.94 -7.83
C PHE A 145 -16.82 0.96 -6.33
N ALA A 146 -15.84 1.30 -5.49
CA ALA A 146 -15.99 1.45 -4.04
C ALA A 146 -17.15 2.37 -3.67
N ARG A 147 -17.18 3.58 -4.22
CA ARG A 147 -18.23 4.58 -3.98
C ARG A 147 -19.65 4.13 -4.40
N LYS A 148 -19.76 3.15 -5.31
CA LYS A 148 -21.04 2.60 -5.80
C LYS A 148 -21.42 1.27 -5.18
N SER A 149 -20.45 0.61 -4.55
CA SER A 149 -20.58 -0.75 -4.06
C SER A 149 -21.76 -0.90 -3.08
N PHE A 150 -22.04 0.11 -2.23
CA PHE A 150 -23.24 0.14 -1.40
C PHE A 150 -24.55 0.19 -2.21
N GLU A 151 -24.67 1.08 -3.21
CA GLU A 151 -25.87 1.13 -4.09
C GLU A 151 -26.06 -0.21 -4.82
N GLU A 152 -24.97 -0.87 -5.23
CA GLU A 152 -24.99 -2.18 -5.88
C GLU A 152 -25.43 -3.31 -4.94
N VAL A 153 -24.83 -3.41 -3.74
CA VAL A 153 -25.17 -4.42 -2.74
C VAL A 153 -26.59 -4.23 -2.21
N TYR A 154 -26.93 -3.01 -1.80
CA TYR A 154 -28.24 -2.70 -1.22
C TYR A 154 -29.36 -2.75 -2.27
N SER A 155 -29.22 -2.05 -3.40
CA SER A 155 -30.34 -1.93 -4.35
C SER A 155 -30.40 -3.09 -5.35
N ASN A 156 -29.25 -3.55 -5.84
CA ASN A 156 -29.19 -4.46 -7.00
C ASN A 156 -28.94 -5.93 -6.62
N ASP A 157 -28.48 -6.24 -5.41
CA ASP A 157 -28.26 -7.62 -4.95
C ASP A 157 -29.34 -8.09 -3.96
N SER A 158 -30.36 -8.77 -4.50
CA SER A 158 -31.45 -9.31 -3.69
C SER A 158 -30.99 -10.35 -2.66
N ILE A 159 -29.93 -11.10 -2.94
CA ILE A 159 -29.39 -12.11 -2.02
C ILE A 159 -28.65 -11.42 -0.86
N ALA A 160 -27.95 -10.31 -1.14
CA ALA A 160 -27.33 -9.53 -0.06
C ALA A 160 -28.37 -8.94 0.89
N ARG A 161 -29.49 -8.43 0.37
CA ARG A 161 -30.61 -7.94 1.20
C ARG A 161 -31.33 -9.05 1.96
N GLU A 162 -31.53 -10.22 1.35
CA GLU A 162 -32.13 -11.38 2.02
C GLU A 162 -31.30 -11.83 3.22
N ILE A 163 -29.98 -11.83 3.08
CA ILE A 163 -29.05 -12.38 4.09
C ILE A 163 -28.58 -11.33 5.10
N PHE A 164 -28.43 -10.06 4.70
CA PHE A 164 -27.81 -8.97 5.48
C PHE A 164 -28.67 -7.70 5.54
N GLY A 165 -29.98 -7.79 5.34
CA GLY A 165 -30.87 -6.61 5.28
C GLY A 165 -30.76 -5.73 6.53
N ASP A 166 -30.79 -6.35 7.71
CA ASP A 166 -30.53 -5.74 9.02
C ASP A 166 -29.21 -4.95 9.06
N PHE A 167 -28.09 -5.61 8.71
CA PHE A 167 -26.77 -4.98 8.70
C PHE A 167 -26.69 -3.82 7.70
N LEU A 168 -27.32 -3.97 6.53
CA LEU A 168 -27.31 -2.94 5.49
C LEU A 168 -28.19 -1.72 5.84
N GLU A 169 -29.27 -1.93 6.58
CA GLU A 169 -30.11 -0.86 7.15
C GLU A 169 -29.34 -0.09 8.23
N ASP A 170 -28.66 -0.79 9.16
CA ASP A 170 -27.77 -0.17 10.14
C ASP A 170 -26.61 0.59 9.48
N PHE A 171 -25.97 -0.01 8.47
CA PHE A 171 -24.88 0.61 7.71
C PHE A 171 -25.33 1.88 6.98
N GLU A 172 -26.52 1.90 6.36
CA GLU A 172 -27.04 3.11 5.72
C GLU A 172 -27.46 4.17 6.73
N SER A 173 -28.01 3.76 7.87
CA SER A 173 -28.35 4.65 9.00
C SER A 173 -27.11 5.39 9.49
N GLU A 174 -26.02 4.67 9.80
CA GLU A 174 -24.76 5.26 10.23
C GLU A 174 -24.08 6.07 9.13
N ARG A 175 -24.04 5.56 7.89
CA ARG A 175 -23.52 6.32 6.73
C ARG A 175 -24.24 7.65 6.50
N SER A 176 -25.56 7.65 6.66
CA SER A 176 -26.38 8.85 6.51
C SER A 176 -26.16 9.85 7.65
N LYS A 177 -25.89 9.38 8.88
CA LYS A 177 -25.54 10.23 10.03
C LYS A 177 -24.16 10.88 9.86
N SER A 178 -23.14 10.12 9.44
CA SER A 178 -21.76 10.62 9.28
C SER A 178 -21.59 11.54 8.05
N GLY A 179 -22.37 11.34 6.99
CA GLY A 179 -22.36 12.23 5.82
C GLY A 179 -20.97 12.35 5.17
N PRO A 180 -20.41 13.56 5.00
CA PRO A 180 -19.06 13.75 4.44
C PRO A 180 -17.91 13.17 5.29
N SER A 181 -18.18 12.87 6.57
CA SER A 181 -17.23 12.19 7.47
C SER A 181 -17.42 10.66 7.50
N TRP A 182 -18.11 10.10 6.49
CA TRP A 182 -18.13 8.66 6.24
C TRP A 182 -17.00 8.26 5.27
N PRO A 183 -16.26 7.17 5.53
CA PRO A 183 -16.35 6.29 6.70
C PRO A 183 -15.88 7.00 7.98
N PRO A 184 -16.46 6.67 9.15
CA PRO A 184 -16.16 7.38 10.39
C PRO A 184 -14.66 7.34 10.71
N PRO A 185 -14.07 8.45 11.20
CA PRO A 185 -12.69 8.45 11.66
C PRO A 185 -12.51 7.47 12.83
N ARG A 186 -11.26 7.06 13.09
CA ARG A 186 -10.91 6.09 14.14
C ARG A 186 -11.65 6.39 15.45
N ILE A 187 -12.45 5.45 15.91
CA ILE A 187 -12.94 5.45 17.29
C ILE A 187 -11.75 5.01 18.15
N GLU A 188 -11.08 5.97 18.78
CA GLU A 188 -10.34 5.68 20.00
C GLU A 188 -11.38 5.30 21.07
N ILE A 189 -11.34 4.05 21.52
CA ILE A 189 -12.27 3.55 22.53
C ILE A 189 -11.81 4.11 23.87
N ASN A 190 -12.43 5.22 24.29
CA ASN A 190 -12.27 5.74 25.64
C ASN A 190 -12.94 4.75 26.62
N THR A 191 -12.11 3.98 27.32
CA THR A 191 -12.54 3.02 28.35
C THR A 191 -12.78 3.74 29.68
N THR A 192 -13.99 4.26 29.85
CA THR A 192 -14.52 4.68 31.17
C THR A 192 -15.91 4.11 31.37
N ASP A 193 -16.05 3.35 32.46
CA ASP A 193 -17.28 2.79 33.03
C ASP A 193 -17.95 1.65 32.18
N GLU A 194 -18.49 0.55 32.73
CA GLU A 194 -18.87 0.22 34.12
C GLU A 194 -18.44 -1.21 34.54
N ASN A 195 -18.30 -1.44 35.85
CA ASN A 195 -18.29 -2.79 36.45
C ASN A 195 -19.73 -3.35 36.49
N GLU A 196 -19.89 -4.69 36.35
CA GLU A 196 -20.44 -5.55 37.43
C GLU A 196 -20.71 -7.02 36.99
N GLY A 197 -20.14 -7.97 37.74
CA GLY A 197 -20.80 -9.22 38.16
C GLY A 197 -20.82 -10.45 37.24
N GLY A 198 -20.35 -11.59 37.76
CA GLY A 198 -20.94 -12.91 37.41
C GLY A 198 -19.98 -14.09 37.15
N GLU A 199 -19.56 -14.75 38.23
CA GLU A 199 -19.15 -16.18 38.25
C GLU A 199 -20.34 -17.07 37.74
N GLU A 200 -20.22 -18.34 37.31
CA GLU A 200 -19.16 -19.35 37.43
C GLU A 200 -19.37 -20.53 36.44
N ASP A 201 -18.34 -21.36 36.25
CA ASP A 201 -18.35 -22.83 35.99
C ASP A 201 -19.11 -23.52 34.82
N GLY A 202 -18.48 -24.56 34.23
CA GLY A 202 -19.25 -25.53 33.43
C GLY A 202 -18.58 -26.51 32.44
N LYS A 203 -17.39 -27.09 32.73
CA LYS A 203 -16.80 -28.33 32.13
C LYS A 203 -17.25 -28.83 30.72
N LEU A 204 -16.26 -28.93 29.82
CA LEU A 204 -16.24 -29.84 28.66
C LEU A 204 -16.44 -31.32 29.06
N PRO A 205 -16.97 -32.17 28.16
CA PRO A 205 -16.13 -33.31 27.75
C PRO A 205 -16.19 -33.74 26.27
N ALA A 206 -15.01 -34.09 25.77
CA ALA A 206 -14.64 -35.25 24.93
C ALA A 206 -15.45 -35.66 23.66
N VAL A 207 -14.68 -35.84 22.58
CA VAL A 207 -15.03 -36.52 21.32
C VAL A 207 -14.61 -38.00 21.38
N PRO A 208 -15.38 -38.93 20.77
CA PRO A 208 -14.78 -39.98 19.93
C PRO A 208 -15.41 -40.00 18.51
N THR A 209 -14.65 -39.78 17.43
CA THR A 209 -13.88 -40.75 16.59
C THR A 209 -14.71 -41.55 15.57
N GLU A 210 -14.35 -41.36 14.29
CA GLU A 210 -14.32 -42.33 13.16
C GLU A 210 -15.61 -43.12 12.82
N THR A 211 -16.09 -43.17 11.57
CA THR A 211 -15.37 -43.79 10.43
C THR A 211 -15.97 -43.39 9.06
N SER A 212 -15.17 -43.69 8.03
CA SER A 212 -15.36 -43.84 6.57
C SER A 212 -16.76 -44.33 6.05
N VAL A 213 -17.17 -44.27 4.77
CA VAL A 213 -16.57 -44.58 3.44
C VAL A 213 -17.39 -43.90 2.29
N GLU A 214 -16.78 -43.73 1.09
CA GLU A 214 -17.26 -43.65 -0.34
C GLU A 214 -18.79 -43.78 -0.70
N GLU A 215 -19.36 -43.41 -1.88
CA GLU A 215 -18.97 -42.67 -3.11
C GLU A 215 -20.21 -42.34 -4.02
N ARG A 216 -19.99 -41.55 -5.10
CA ARG A 216 -20.66 -41.56 -6.44
C ARG A 216 -22.12 -41.04 -6.66
N ASN A 217 -22.21 -40.03 -7.57
CA ASN A 217 -23.06 -39.89 -8.79
C ASN A 217 -24.61 -40.09 -8.72
N THR A 218 -25.50 -39.32 -9.38
CA THR A 218 -25.45 -38.32 -10.48
C THR A 218 -26.77 -37.45 -10.51
N PRO A 219 -26.87 -36.33 -11.29
CA PRO A 219 -28.03 -35.38 -11.34
C PRO A 219 -29.08 -35.77 -12.42
N PRO A 220 -30.28 -35.13 -12.62
CA PRO A 220 -30.58 -33.68 -12.87
C PRO A 220 -32.02 -33.24 -12.38
N PRO A 221 -32.84 -32.33 -12.99
CA PRO A 221 -32.67 -31.23 -13.97
C PRO A 221 -33.32 -29.86 -13.55
N VAL A 222 -33.43 -28.90 -14.50
CA VAL A 222 -33.84 -27.47 -14.32
C VAL A 222 -35.18 -27.13 -15.02
N ALA A 223 -35.94 -26.14 -14.51
CA ALA A 223 -37.13 -25.53 -15.13
C ALA A 223 -37.26 -24.01 -14.71
N PRO A 224 -38.14 -23.15 -15.31
CA PRO A 224 -37.70 -21.84 -15.84
C PRO A 224 -38.40 -20.56 -15.30
N LYS A 225 -38.22 -19.40 -15.99
CA LYS A 225 -38.46 -18.00 -15.53
C LYS A 225 -39.63 -17.25 -16.21
N GLU A 226 -40.02 -16.13 -15.56
CA GLU A 226 -40.54 -14.85 -16.11
C GLU A 226 -39.90 -13.65 -15.34
N GLY A 227 -40.09 -12.34 -15.59
CA GLY A 227 -40.85 -11.59 -16.62
C GLY A 227 -40.87 -10.05 -16.39
N SER A 228 -41.85 -9.34 -16.99
CA SER A 228 -42.33 -7.92 -16.81
C SER A 228 -41.46 -6.89 -16.02
N SER A 229 -40.83 -5.85 -16.61
CA SER A 229 -41.33 -4.54 -17.15
C SER A 229 -41.66 -3.44 -16.10
N GLY A 230 -41.46 -2.11 -16.29
CA GLY A 230 -40.89 -1.36 -17.43
C GLY A 230 -40.50 0.13 -17.16
N SER A 231 -40.45 0.61 -15.90
CA SER A 231 -40.33 2.05 -15.59
C SER A 231 -38.88 2.60 -15.42
N SER A 232 -37.87 1.75 -15.24
CA SER A 232 -36.51 2.16 -14.81
C SER A 232 -35.61 2.84 -15.86
N ASN A 233 -36.05 2.93 -17.12
CA ASN A 233 -35.13 3.21 -18.23
C ASN A 233 -34.79 4.69 -18.47
N LYS A 234 -35.63 5.65 -18.07
CA LYS A 234 -35.36 7.09 -18.30
C LYS A 234 -34.20 7.61 -17.44
N ALA A 235 -34.16 7.28 -16.14
CA ALA A 235 -33.12 7.76 -15.23
C ALA A 235 -31.74 7.13 -15.51
N LYS A 236 -31.70 5.81 -15.80
CA LYS A 236 -30.48 5.11 -16.21
C LYS A 236 -29.87 5.72 -17.49
N ASN A 237 -30.71 6.13 -18.46
CA ASN A 237 -30.27 6.84 -19.65
C ASN A 237 -29.73 8.27 -19.36
N LYS A 238 -30.21 8.98 -18.34
CA LYS A 238 -29.68 10.31 -17.98
C LYS A 238 -28.26 10.22 -17.39
N LYS A 239 -28.07 9.39 -16.35
CA LYS A 239 -26.73 9.15 -15.73
C LYS A 239 -25.72 8.60 -16.76
N LYS A 240 -26.13 7.71 -17.68
CA LYS A 240 -25.28 7.23 -18.78
C LYS A 240 -24.85 8.36 -19.73
N LYS A 241 -25.80 9.21 -20.16
CA LYS A 241 -25.49 10.39 -20.99
C LYS A 241 -24.56 11.38 -20.28
N GLU A 242 -24.67 11.55 -18.98
CA GLU A 242 -23.76 12.42 -18.20
C GLU A 242 -22.34 11.83 -18.10
N LYS A 243 -22.17 10.53 -17.82
CA LYS A 243 -20.84 9.91 -17.81
C LYS A 243 -20.19 9.86 -19.20
N GLU A 244 -20.99 9.69 -20.27
CA GLU A 244 -20.52 9.82 -21.65
C GLU A 244 -20.16 11.28 -22.01
N LYS A 245 -20.93 12.27 -21.54
CA LYS A 245 -20.58 13.69 -21.68
C LYS A 245 -19.26 14.01 -20.98
N LEU A 246 -19.05 13.54 -19.75
CA LEU A 246 -17.83 13.81 -18.99
C LEU A 246 -16.60 13.13 -19.61
N LYS A 247 -16.72 11.86 -20.07
CA LYS A 247 -15.65 11.22 -20.85
C LYS A 247 -15.34 11.95 -22.15
N LYS A 248 -16.37 12.42 -22.87
CA LYS A 248 -16.19 13.26 -24.07
C LYS A 248 -15.57 14.61 -23.72
N LEU A 249 -15.90 15.19 -22.57
CA LEU A 249 -15.29 16.43 -22.09
C LEU A 249 -13.82 16.23 -21.77
N HIS A 250 -13.44 15.24 -20.95
CA HIS A 250 -12.01 14.98 -20.64
C HIS A 250 -11.21 14.66 -21.91
N LYS A 251 -11.74 13.80 -22.79
CA LYS A 251 -11.08 13.50 -24.07
C LYS A 251 -10.96 14.74 -24.96
N LYS A 252 -11.96 15.63 -24.95
CA LYS A 252 -11.90 16.93 -25.63
C LYS A 252 -10.86 17.85 -24.98
N THR A 253 -10.86 18.03 -23.66
CA THR A 253 -9.89 18.86 -22.92
C THR A 253 -8.46 18.40 -23.19
N THR A 254 -8.17 17.10 -23.10
CA THR A 254 -6.85 16.55 -23.43
C THR A 254 -6.52 16.73 -24.92
N SER A 255 -7.46 16.49 -25.83
CA SER A 255 -7.23 16.67 -27.28
C SER A 255 -7.03 18.14 -27.66
N ASP A 256 -7.76 19.07 -27.05
CA ASP A 256 -7.67 20.51 -27.28
C ASP A 256 -6.38 21.07 -26.66
N PHE A 257 -5.97 20.56 -25.49
CA PHE A 257 -4.68 20.88 -24.88
C PHE A 257 -3.52 20.36 -25.72
N LEU A 258 -3.50 19.08 -26.10
CA LEU A 258 -2.43 18.50 -26.93
C LEU A 258 -2.38 19.15 -28.31
N LYS A 259 -3.53 19.53 -28.89
CA LYS A 259 -3.57 20.33 -30.12
C LYS A 259 -2.95 21.71 -29.89
N THR A 260 -3.33 22.42 -28.83
CA THR A 260 -2.72 23.71 -28.45
C THR A 260 -1.22 23.57 -28.32
N LEU A 261 -0.75 22.60 -27.53
CA LEU A 261 0.67 22.30 -27.30
C LEU A 261 1.40 22.00 -28.62
N SER A 262 0.82 21.19 -29.51
CA SER A 262 1.39 20.88 -30.84
C SER A 262 1.50 22.09 -31.77
N THR A 263 0.75 23.17 -31.50
CA THR A 263 0.83 24.43 -32.27
C THR A 263 1.71 25.49 -31.60
N THR A 264 1.75 25.54 -30.27
CA THR A 264 2.52 26.57 -29.54
C THR A 264 3.96 26.14 -29.29
N ALA A 265 4.19 24.86 -28.97
CA ALA A 265 5.51 24.37 -28.57
C ALA A 265 6.56 24.47 -29.70
N PRO A 266 6.26 24.17 -30.98
CA PRO A 266 7.25 24.37 -32.06
C PRO A 266 7.73 25.81 -32.16
N SER A 267 6.82 26.80 -32.12
CA SER A 267 7.20 28.22 -32.16
C SER A 267 7.98 28.68 -30.92
N PHE A 268 7.63 28.14 -29.73
CA PHE A 268 8.32 28.41 -28.48
C PHE A 268 9.75 27.86 -28.50
N MET A 269 9.91 26.60 -28.92
CA MET A 269 11.21 25.93 -29.10
C MET A 269 12.06 26.64 -30.15
N SER A 270 11.53 26.84 -31.36
CA SER A 270 12.29 27.44 -32.48
C SER A 270 12.79 28.85 -32.14
N THR A 271 12.02 29.62 -31.37
CA THR A 271 12.50 30.90 -30.81
C THR A 271 13.69 30.68 -29.87
N ILE A 272 13.56 29.79 -28.88
CA ILE A 272 14.63 29.52 -27.89
C ILE A 272 15.89 28.98 -28.57
N ILE A 273 15.76 28.02 -29.50
CA ILE A 273 16.87 27.42 -30.25
C ILE A 273 17.59 28.50 -31.08
N SER A 274 16.85 29.41 -31.71
CA SER A 274 17.43 30.56 -32.45
C SER A 274 18.22 31.48 -31.51
N SER A 275 17.66 31.83 -30.34
CA SER A 275 18.33 32.65 -29.34
C SER A 275 19.59 31.96 -28.80
N LEU A 276 19.51 30.66 -28.48
CA LEU A 276 20.65 29.85 -28.03
C LEU A 276 21.76 29.78 -29.09
N SER A 277 21.39 29.59 -30.36
CA SER A 277 22.34 29.59 -31.48
C SER A 277 23.06 30.94 -31.62
N SER A 278 22.35 32.06 -31.39
CA SER A 278 22.96 33.41 -31.38
C SER A 278 23.88 33.68 -30.19
N LEU A 279 23.76 32.88 -29.13
CA LEU A 279 24.60 32.89 -27.92
C LEU A 279 25.69 31.80 -27.95
N GLU A 280 25.89 31.17 -29.12
CA GLU A 280 26.84 30.08 -29.36
C GLU A 280 26.58 28.81 -28.51
N ILE A 281 25.39 28.66 -27.93
CA ILE A 281 24.96 27.44 -27.24
C ILE A 281 24.38 26.47 -28.25
N GLN A 282 25.13 25.42 -28.58
CA GLN A 282 24.71 24.35 -29.48
C GLN A 282 23.89 23.30 -28.72
N VAL A 283 22.59 23.22 -29.01
CA VAL A 283 21.70 22.15 -28.52
C VAL A 283 21.45 21.15 -29.65
N SER A 284 22.08 19.99 -29.63
CA SER A 284 21.88 18.92 -30.61
C SER A 284 20.63 18.07 -30.35
N ASP A 285 20.32 17.20 -31.31
CA ASP A 285 19.09 16.40 -31.53
C ASP A 285 18.61 15.54 -30.34
N LYS A 286 19.34 15.51 -29.22
CA LYS A 286 19.06 14.70 -28.02
C LYS A 286 18.98 15.50 -26.72
N ILE A 287 18.99 16.83 -26.81
CA ILE A 287 19.22 17.70 -25.65
C ILE A 287 17.94 18.28 -25.05
N SER A 288 16.81 18.34 -25.76
CA SER A 288 15.52 18.80 -25.19
C SER A 288 14.91 17.73 -24.28
N ASP A 289 14.86 17.98 -22.98
CA ASP A 289 14.41 17.01 -21.99
C ASP A 289 12.89 17.08 -21.78
N HIS A 290 12.41 18.21 -21.26
CA HIS A 290 11.00 18.43 -20.98
C HIS A 290 10.61 19.90 -21.15
N ILE A 291 9.32 20.14 -21.43
CA ILE A 291 8.74 21.48 -21.47
C ILE A 291 7.80 21.70 -20.29
N CYS A 292 7.81 22.89 -19.70
CA CYS A 292 6.92 23.26 -18.59
C CYS A 292 5.75 24.11 -19.08
N TYR A 293 4.53 23.67 -18.74
CA TYR A 293 3.30 24.43 -18.91
C TYR A 293 2.81 24.93 -17.54
N ARG A 294 2.79 26.24 -17.32
CA ARG A 294 2.21 26.84 -16.12
C ARG A 294 0.69 26.83 -16.20
N THR A 295 0.07 26.61 -15.04
CA THR A 295 -1.35 26.88 -14.81
C THR A 295 -1.47 28.13 -13.94
N SER A 296 -2.50 28.92 -14.22
CA SER A 296 -2.80 30.17 -13.50
C SER A 296 -3.61 29.94 -12.22
N THR A 297 -4.40 28.85 -12.18
CA THR A 297 -5.28 28.50 -11.06
C THR A 297 -5.19 27.03 -10.68
N SER A 298 -5.46 26.73 -9.41
CA SER A 298 -5.51 25.34 -8.92
C SER A 298 -6.67 24.55 -9.53
N GLU A 299 -7.73 25.23 -9.96
CA GLU A 299 -8.86 24.65 -10.71
C GLU A 299 -8.44 24.21 -12.12
N GLU A 300 -7.69 25.05 -12.84
CA GLU A 300 -7.12 24.70 -14.14
C GLU A 300 -6.13 23.53 -14.02
N TYR A 301 -5.22 23.57 -13.04
CA TYR A 301 -4.33 22.47 -12.72
C TYR A 301 -5.10 21.17 -12.50
N THR A 302 -6.09 21.19 -11.61
CA THR A 302 -6.94 20.02 -11.30
C THR A 302 -7.73 19.54 -12.52
N THR A 303 -8.19 20.46 -13.37
CA THR A 303 -8.92 20.15 -14.62
C THR A 303 -8.02 19.43 -15.62
N LEU A 304 -6.79 19.94 -15.84
CA LEU A 304 -5.82 19.34 -16.74
C LEU A 304 -5.31 18.00 -16.21
N THR A 305 -4.87 17.90 -14.96
CA THR A 305 -4.43 16.61 -14.37
C THR A 305 -5.57 15.59 -14.33
N THR A 306 -6.82 16.01 -14.10
CA THR A 306 -7.97 15.10 -14.18
C THR A 306 -8.21 14.59 -15.60
N ALA A 307 -8.14 15.46 -16.60
CA ALA A 307 -8.35 15.12 -18.01
C ALA A 307 -7.21 14.26 -18.58
N PHE A 308 -5.95 14.59 -18.31
CA PHE A 308 -4.76 13.86 -18.77
C PHE A 308 -4.75 12.43 -18.21
N ASN A 309 -4.90 12.28 -16.90
CA ASN A 309 -5.05 10.98 -16.23
C ASN A 309 -6.37 10.25 -16.55
N SER A 310 -7.25 10.82 -17.38
CA SER A 310 -8.39 10.11 -17.99
C SER A 310 -8.11 9.61 -19.42
N CYS A 311 -6.93 9.90 -19.96
CA CYS A 311 -6.51 9.67 -21.34
C CYS A 311 -5.08 9.12 -21.45
N PRO A 312 -4.70 8.05 -20.71
CA PRO A 312 -3.32 7.53 -20.68
C PRO A 312 -2.78 7.13 -22.06
N SER A 313 -3.65 6.72 -22.98
CA SER A 313 -3.33 6.44 -24.39
C SER A 313 -2.85 7.65 -25.21
N SER A 314 -2.86 8.85 -24.64
CA SER A 314 -2.43 10.11 -25.28
C SER A 314 -1.39 10.86 -24.47
N ILE A 315 -1.47 10.75 -23.13
CA ILE A 315 -0.54 11.38 -22.20
C ILE A 315 -0.54 10.58 -20.88
N THR A 316 0.62 10.08 -20.45
CA THR A 316 0.77 9.19 -19.29
C THR A 316 1.52 9.91 -18.17
N LEU A 317 1.02 9.86 -16.93
CA LEU A 317 1.72 10.39 -15.76
C LEU A 317 2.93 9.50 -15.45
N LEU A 318 4.11 10.12 -15.31
CA LEU A 318 5.33 9.46 -14.86
C LEU A 318 5.53 9.59 -13.35
N ILE A 319 5.40 10.81 -12.82
CA ILE A 319 5.54 11.08 -11.38
C ILE A 319 4.68 12.26 -10.97
N GLU A 320 4.31 12.27 -9.69
CA GLU A 320 3.72 13.42 -9.00
C GLU A 320 4.41 13.60 -7.64
N SER A 321 4.88 14.81 -7.36
CA SER A 321 5.68 15.12 -6.16
C SER A 321 5.47 16.54 -5.65
N VAL A 322 5.65 16.73 -4.34
CA VAL A 322 5.55 18.04 -3.70
C VAL A 322 6.94 18.69 -3.68
N ILE A 323 7.16 19.67 -4.56
CA ILE A 323 8.44 20.36 -4.71
C ILE A 323 8.28 21.83 -4.33
N GLY A 324 8.98 22.27 -3.28
CA GLY A 324 8.93 23.65 -2.82
C GLY A 324 7.56 24.10 -2.29
N GLY A 325 6.81 23.17 -1.66
CA GLY A 325 5.51 23.44 -1.04
C GLY A 325 4.31 23.44 -1.99
N ARG A 326 4.45 22.87 -3.19
CA ARG A 326 3.37 22.75 -4.19
C ARG A 326 3.49 21.43 -4.96
N MET A 327 2.39 20.97 -5.56
CA MET A 327 2.40 19.76 -6.39
C MET A 327 2.96 20.04 -7.79
N ILE A 328 3.78 19.13 -8.30
CA ILE A 328 4.26 19.09 -9.68
C ILE A 328 3.99 17.70 -10.25
N SER A 329 3.38 17.63 -11.43
CA SER A 329 3.07 16.40 -12.13
C SER A 329 3.84 16.35 -13.45
N THR A 330 4.59 15.28 -13.73
CA THR A 330 5.31 15.10 -14.99
C THR A 330 4.66 14.03 -15.83
N TYR A 331 4.45 14.30 -17.12
CA TYR A 331 3.79 13.40 -18.06
C TYR A 331 4.65 13.10 -19.29
N LYS A 332 4.60 11.85 -19.80
CA LYS A 332 5.11 11.45 -21.11
C LYS A 332 3.99 11.49 -22.15
N LEU A 333 4.24 12.14 -23.29
CA LEU A 333 3.32 12.21 -24.41
C LEU A 333 3.36 10.88 -25.19
N SER A 334 2.22 10.35 -25.63
CA SER A 334 2.18 9.12 -26.45
C SER A 334 2.74 9.32 -27.86
N THR A 335 2.88 10.58 -28.28
CA THR A 335 3.33 11.00 -29.59
C THR A 335 4.15 12.27 -29.37
N PRO A 336 5.49 12.20 -29.52
CA PRO A 336 6.35 13.35 -29.38
C PRO A 336 5.92 14.51 -30.29
N ILE A 337 6.07 15.74 -29.81
CA ILE A 337 5.76 16.94 -30.60
C ILE A 337 7.03 17.38 -31.34
N PRO A 338 7.07 17.33 -32.68
CA PRO A 338 8.25 17.73 -33.45
C PRO A 338 8.45 19.26 -33.38
N CYS A 339 9.68 19.68 -33.11
CA CYS A 339 10.10 21.05 -32.94
C CYS A 339 11.43 21.26 -33.67
N ASP A 340 11.38 21.43 -34.98
CA ASP A 340 12.53 21.43 -35.89
C ASP A 340 13.36 20.13 -35.74
N GLU A 341 14.63 20.21 -35.34
CA GLU A 341 15.50 19.04 -35.11
C GLU A 341 15.27 18.36 -33.74
N HIS A 342 14.43 18.97 -32.88
CA HIS A 342 14.10 18.46 -31.55
C HIS A 342 12.71 17.81 -31.49
N GLN A 343 12.45 17.05 -30.42
CA GLN A 343 11.12 16.54 -30.10
C GLN A 343 10.84 16.72 -28.61
N ILE A 344 9.60 17.12 -28.29
CA ILE A 344 9.13 17.19 -26.90
C ILE A 344 8.40 15.88 -26.60
N GLU A 345 8.98 15.06 -25.73
CA GLU A 345 8.33 13.85 -25.20
C GLU A 345 7.70 14.08 -23.82
N LEU A 346 8.22 15.02 -23.04
CA LEU A 346 7.85 15.24 -21.65
C LEU A 346 7.21 16.62 -21.40
N LEU A 347 6.20 16.62 -20.52
CA LEU A 347 5.48 17.79 -20.05
C LEU A 347 5.54 17.87 -18.51
N GLU A 348 6.18 18.90 -17.97
CA GLU A 348 6.02 19.29 -16.56
C GLU A 348 4.76 20.17 -16.43
N LEU A 349 3.84 19.76 -15.56
CA LEU A 349 2.65 20.52 -15.18
C LEU A 349 2.69 20.83 -13.68
N PRO A 350 3.31 21.96 -13.28
CA PRO A 350 3.31 22.44 -11.90
C PRO A 350 2.03 23.19 -11.54
N SER A 351 1.53 22.93 -10.32
CA SER A 351 0.46 23.73 -9.71
C SER A 351 0.90 25.18 -9.42
N PRO A 352 -0.03 26.15 -9.32
CA PRO A 352 0.30 27.52 -9.00
C PRO A 352 0.89 27.63 -7.59
N LYS A 353 1.86 28.53 -7.40
CA LYS A 353 2.43 28.78 -6.08
C LYS A 353 1.63 29.88 -5.37
N SER A 354 1.21 29.62 -4.12
CA SER A 354 0.48 30.61 -3.32
C SER A 354 1.27 31.93 -3.23
N GLY A 355 0.59 33.05 -3.48
CA GLY A 355 1.21 34.39 -3.52
C GLY A 355 2.09 34.68 -4.75
N SER A 356 2.08 33.85 -5.80
CA SER A 356 2.82 34.10 -7.04
C SER A 356 1.94 33.82 -8.27
N PRO A 357 1.30 34.86 -8.86
CA PRO A 357 0.47 34.69 -10.04
C PRO A 357 1.32 34.46 -11.30
N TYR A 358 0.94 33.47 -12.10
CA TYR A 358 1.53 33.19 -13.41
C TYR A 358 0.41 33.11 -14.46
N PRO A 359 0.63 33.59 -15.69
CA PRO A 359 -0.29 33.30 -16.79
C PRO A 359 -0.19 31.82 -17.19
N SER A 360 -1.30 31.25 -17.68
CA SER A 360 -1.30 29.90 -18.24
C SER A 360 -0.53 29.87 -19.56
N GLY A 361 0.32 28.85 -19.76
CA GLY A 361 1.09 28.72 -20.98
C GLY A 361 2.47 28.09 -20.79
N LEU A 362 3.20 27.97 -21.89
CA LEU A 362 4.60 27.55 -21.90
C LEU A 362 5.47 28.61 -21.21
N GLU A 363 6.24 28.21 -20.20
CA GLU A 363 7.05 29.13 -19.39
C GLU A 363 8.55 28.87 -19.52
N HIS A 364 8.94 27.59 -19.52
CA HIS A 364 10.33 27.18 -19.70
C HIS A 364 10.44 25.83 -20.42
N VAL A 365 11.64 25.59 -20.94
CA VAL A 365 12.13 24.29 -21.39
C VAL A 365 13.40 23.98 -20.62
N GLU A 366 13.64 22.71 -20.37
CA GLU A 366 14.90 22.22 -19.80
C GLU A 366 15.66 21.36 -20.80
N PHE A 367 17.00 21.45 -20.72
CA PHE A 367 17.93 20.82 -21.63
C PHE A 367 18.98 19.99 -20.88
N VAL A 368 19.28 18.78 -21.38
CA VAL A 368 20.35 17.92 -20.84
C VAL A 368 21.71 18.33 -21.40
N ILE A 369 22.62 18.80 -20.56
CA ILE A 369 24.00 19.08 -20.96
C ILE A 369 24.69 17.75 -21.28
N PRO A 370 25.29 17.58 -22.48
CA PRO A 370 26.07 16.41 -22.81
C PRO A 370 27.26 16.27 -21.87
N SER A 371 27.18 15.31 -20.97
CA SER A 371 28.23 15.00 -20.00
C SER A 371 28.47 13.49 -19.96
N SER A 372 29.61 13.07 -19.42
CA SER A 372 29.87 11.65 -19.13
C SER A 372 28.98 11.07 -18.02
N CYS A 373 28.13 11.88 -17.39
CA CYS A 373 27.23 11.48 -16.30
C CYS A 373 25.85 11.08 -16.83
N THR A 374 25.77 10.01 -17.61
CA THR A 374 24.49 9.48 -18.15
C THR A 374 23.77 8.52 -17.21
N SER A 375 24.40 8.13 -16.10
CA SER A 375 23.90 7.15 -15.13
C SER A 375 23.53 7.81 -13.79
N PRO A 376 22.44 7.40 -13.12
CA PRO A 376 22.15 7.78 -11.74
C PRO A 376 23.19 7.33 -10.70
N SER A 377 24.18 6.51 -11.08
CA SER A 377 25.35 6.23 -10.23
C SER A 377 26.37 7.38 -10.17
N ALA A 378 26.15 8.50 -10.88
CA ALA A 378 27.07 9.63 -10.97
C ALA A 378 26.79 10.78 -9.99
N PHE A 379 25.98 10.58 -8.94
CA PHE A 379 25.75 11.59 -7.89
C PHE A 379 26.97 11.83 -6.98
N GLU A 380 28.04 11.04 -7.09
CA GLU A 380 29.35 11.31 -6.46
C GLU A 380 30.20 12.34 -7.24
N PHE A 381 29.74 12.79 -8.43
CA PHE A 381 30.46 13.75 -9.26
C PHE A 381 30.17 15.19 -8.82
N ASP A 382 31.12 16.12 -8.98
CA ASP A 382 30.91 17.53 -8.64
C ASP A 382 30.03 18.23 -9.69
N HIS A 383 28.71 18.07 -9.54
CA HIS A 383 27.71 18.63 -10.45
C HIS A 383 27.77 20.16 -10.49
N GLU A 384 28.09 20.82 -9.37
CA GLU A 384 28.22 22.28 -9.35
C GLU A 384 29.40 22.74 -10.21
N SER A 385 30.57 22.08 -10.15
CA SER A 385 31.69 22.39 -11.04
C SER A 385 31.40 22.13 -12.52
N VAL A 386 30.65 21.08 -12.88
CA VAL A 386 30.25 20.84 -14.28
C VAL A 386 29.33 21.95 -14.78
N LEU A 387 28.30 22.30 -14.00
CA LEU A 387 27.35 23.36 -14.35
C LEU A 387 28.01 24.73 -14.42
N ARG A 388 28.97 25.01 -13.52
CA ARG A 388 29.80 26.23 -13.55
C ARG A 388 30.74 26.27 -14.75
N ARG A 389 31.32 25.14 -15.13
CA ARG A 389 32.15 25.03 -16.33
C ARG A 389 31.34 25.33 -17.60
N PHE A 390 30.19 24.65 -17.78
CA PHE A 390 29.27 24.91 -18.88
C PHE A 390 28.87 26.39 -18.95
N ALA A 391 28.51 26.99 -17.82
CA ALA A 391 28.23 28.43 -17.74
C ALA A 391 29.42 29.31 -18.14
N SER A 392 30.65 28.93 -17.79
CA SER A 392 31.88 29.67 -18.17
C SER A 392 32.26 29.52 -19.65
N GLU A 393 31.85 28.44 -20.30
CA GLU A 393 32.00 28.22 -21.74
C GLU A 393 31.03 29.11 -22.55
N HIS A 394 30.00 29.69 -21.90
CA HIS A 394 29.01 30.60 -22.47
C HIS A 394 28.94 31.95 -21.71
N PRO A 395 30.01 32.78 -21.75
CA PRO A 395 30.14 34.00 -20.94
C PRO A 395 29.22 35.15 -21.34
N LEU A 396 28.54 35.07 -22.49
CA LEU A 396 27.56 36.05 -22.95
C LEU A 396 26.18 35.90 -22.28
N VAL A 397 25.99 34.85 -21.48
CA VAL A 397 24.71 34.52 -20.84
C VAL A 397 24.74 34.84 -19.35
N GLU A 398 23.69 35.52 -18.85
CA GLU A 398 23.54 35.80 -17.43
C GLU A 398 22.99 34.56 -16.70
N TRP A 399 23.87 33.85 -16.00
CA TRP A 399 23.56 32.56 -15.36
C TRP A 399 23.08 32.68 -13.91
N SER A 400 22.03 31.93 -13.56
CA SER A 400 21.55 31.74 -12.20
C SER A 400 21.99 30.39 -11.64
N PHE A 401 22.82 30.44 -10.58
CA PHE A 401 23.35 29.27 -9.88
C PHE A 401 22.53 28.90 -8.62
N LYS A 402 21.28 29.37 -8.50
CA LYS A 402 20.47 29.12 -7.29
C LYS A 402 20.12 27.65 -7.07
N ALA A 403 20.13 26.85 -8.15
CA ALA A 403 19.69 25.46 -8.14
C ALA A 403 20.84 24.44 -8.27
N THR A 404 22.11 24.87 -8.37
CA THR A 404 23.26 23.95 -8.42
C THR A 404 23.43 23.12 -7.16
N LYS A 405 22.85 23.58 -6.04
CA LYS A 405 22.89 22.92 -4.73
C LYS A 405 21.75 21.94 -4.46
N LYS A 406 20.89 21.67 -5.46
CA LYS A 406 19.88 20.61 -5.33
C LYS A 406 20.59 19.25 -5.23
N SER A 407 20.15 18.41 -4.30
CA SER A 407 20.65 17.03 -4.16
C SER A 407 20.23 16.10 -5.30
N ILE A 408 19.17 16.46 -6.04
CA ILE A 408 18.63 15.70 -7.17
C ILE A 408 18.39 16.67 -8.33
N ASN A 409 18.85 16.29 -9.52
CA ASN A 409 18.82 17.08 -10.76
C ASN A 409 19.15 18.59 -10.57
N PRO A 410 20.40 18.92 -10.18
CA PRO A 410 20.85 20.31 -10.12
C PRO A 410 20.87 20.95 -11.50
N ASP A 411 20.49 22.23 -11.56
CA ASP A 411 20.41 23.01 -12.80
C ASP A 411 21.11 24.36 -12.68
N VAL A 412 21.51 24.89 -13.85
CA VAL A 412 21.71 26.32 -14.07
C VAL A 412 20.62 26.84 -15.00
N SER A 413 20.18 28.07 -14.76
CA SER A 413 19.09 28.68 -15.54
C SER A 413 19.42 30.10 -15.95
N SER A 414 18.84 30.53 -17.07
CA SER A 414 18.95 31.90 -17.56
C SER A 414 17.63 32.40 -18.16
N LYS A 415 17.54 33.71 -18.40
CA LYS A 415 16.44 34.36 -19.10
C LYS A 415 16.89 34.74 -20.51
N ILE A 416 16.46 33.95 -21.49
CA ILE A 416 16.83 34.09 -22.89
C ILE A 416 15.58 34.54 -23.66
N ASP A 417 15.63 35.74 -24.25
CA ASP A 417 14.48 36.43 -24.86
C ASP A 417 13.20 36.38 -24.00
N GLY A 418 13.37 36.69 -22.71
CA GLY A 418 12.33 36.71 -21.67
C GLY A 418 11.86 35.33 -21.18
N LYS A 419 12.15 34.26 -21.91
CA LYS A 419 11.78 32.88 -21.58
C LYS A 419 12.80 32.32 -20.60
N SER A 420 12.34 31.51 -19.64
CA SER A 420 13.27 30.80 -18.77
C SER A 420 13.79 29.57 -19.51
N VAL A 421 15.10 29.35 -19.46
CA VAL A 421 15.76 28.16 -20.01
C VAL A 421 16.60 27.57 -18.90
N LYS A 422 16.51 26.25 -18.68
CA LYS A 422 17.36 25.55 -17.70
C LYS A 422 18.19 24.47 -18.36
N PHE A 423 19.34 24.20 -17.76
CA PHE A 423 20.29 23.20 -18.19
C PHE A 423 20.70 22.35 -16.99
N HIS A 424 20.56 21.04 -17.12
CA HIS A 424 20.78 20.05 -16.07
C HIS A 424 21.56 18.85 -16.64
N LEU A 425 22.12 18.00 -15.79
CA LEU A 425 23.11 17.00 -16.22
C LEU A 425 22.51 15.64 -16.63
N MET A 426 21.26 15.37 -16.26
CA MET A 426 20.59 14.09 -16.46
C MET A 426 19.18 14.28 -17.01
N ALA A 427 18.76 13.44 -17.96
CA ALA A 427 17.38 13.45 -18.45
C ALA A 427 16.38 13.21 -17.31
N LEU A 428 15.22 13.89 -17.33
CA LEU A 428 14.20 13.76 -16.30
C LEU A 428 13.61 12.35 -16.24
N GLU A 429 13.62 11.56 -17.33
CA GLU A 429 13.26 10.14 -17.27
C GLU A 429 14.22 9.35 -16.37
N ASN A 430 15.54 9.59 -16.47
CA ASN A 430 16.56 8.94 -15.63
C ASN A 430 16.50 9.42 -14.17
N VAL A 431 16.11 10.69 -13.96
CA VAL A 431 15.86 11.25 -12.62
C VAL A 431 14.61 10.62 -12.00
N ILE A 432 13.53 10.48 -12.77
CA ILE A 432 12.29 9.82 -12.32
C ILE A 432 12.53 8.33 -12.06
N GLU A 433 13.28 7.64 -12.92
CA GLU A 433 13.70 6.25 -12.68
C GLU A 433 14.50 6.16 -11.38
N TYR A 434 15.46 7.07 -11.15
CA TYR A 434 16.19 7.15 -9.88
C TYR A 434 15.27 7.42 -8.68
N GLU A 435 14.34 8.37 -8.76
CA GLU A 435 13.40 8.67 -7.66
C GLU A 435 12.43 7.50 -7.39
N ILE A 436 11.96 6.81 -8.42
CA ILE A 436 11.10 5.63 -8.27
C ILE A 436 11.89 4.48 -7.65
N VAL A 437 13.06 4.14 -8.20
CA VAL A 437 13.90 3.00 -7.75
C VAL A 437 14.54 3.22 -6.37
N ASN A 438 14.84 4.46 -6.00
CA ASN A 438 15.61 4.77 -4.77
C ASN A 438 14.80 5.49 -3.69
N LEU A 439 13.68 6.16 -4.00
CA LEU A 439 12.86 6.88 -3.01
C LEU A 439 11.43 6.36 -2.86
N LYS A 440 10.88 5.60 -3.83
CA LYS A 440 9.45 5.23 -3.85
C LYS A 440 9.12 3.81 -4.34
N THR A 441 10.02 2.84 -4.26
CA THR A 441 9.69 1.45 -4.66
C THR A 441 8.68 0.83 -3.70
N PRO A 442 7.44 0.48 -4.14
CA PRO A 442 6.48 -0.17 -3.26
C PRO A 442 6.94 -1.59 -2.94
N ILE A 443 7.16 -1.87 -1.65
CA ILE A 443 7.55 -3.22 -1.20
C ILE A 443 6.33 -4.13 -1.25
N LYS A 444 6.38 -5.13 -2.13
CA LYS A 444 5.34 -6.14 -2.25
C LYS A 444 5.57 -7.27 -1.26
N THR A 445 4.53 -7.64 -0.51
CA THR A 445 4.58 -8.70 0.52
C THR A 445 3.43 -9.71 0.36
N SER A 446 3.76 -11.00 0.37
CA SER A 446 2.80 -12.11 0.23
C SER A 446 2.30 -12.60 1.59
N TRP A 447 1.12 -12.15 2.01
CA TRP A 447 0.57 -12.38 3.36
C TRP A 447 -0.42 -13.55 3.47
N GLU A 448 -0.93 -14.03 2.34
CA GLU A 448 -2.23 -14.71 2.28
C GLU A 448 -2.28 -16.02 3.08
N ALA A 449 -1.18 -16.78 3.09
CA ALA A 449 -1.09 -18.04 3.85
C ALA A 449 -0.69 -17.83 5.33
N GLY A 450 0.10 -16.79 5.63
CA GLY A 450 0.54 -16.47 6.99
C GLY A 450 -0.60 -15.90 7.84
N MET A 451 -1.38 -14.97 7.28
CA MET A 451 -2.52 -14.35 7.94
C MET A 451 -3.51 -15.40 8.45
N ALA A 452 -3.86 -16.39 7.63
CA ALA A 452 -4.86 -17.38 7.98
C ALA A 452 -4.46 -18.24 9.19
N ASN A 453 -3.20 -18.70 9.22
CA ASN A 453 -2.65 -19.48 10.35
C ASN A 453 -2.55 -18.63 11.62
N LEU A 454 -2.15 -17.36 11.49
CA LEU A 454 -2.14 -16.38 12.57
C LEU A 454 -3.54 -16.20 13.18
N ILE A 455 -4.57 -15.96 12.35
CA ILE A 455 -5.95 -15.73 12.81
C ILE A 455 -6.53 -16.96 13.50
N ASP A 456 -6.34 -18.16 12.93
CA ASP A 456 -6.83 -19.40 13.53
C ASP A 456 -6.25 -19.58 14.96
N ARG A 457 -4.94 -19.36 15.13
CA ARG A 457 -4.28 -19.43 16.45
C ARG A 457 -4.72 -18.31 17.41
N MET A 458 -5.04 -17.12 16.89
CA MET A 458 -5.53 -16.00 17.70
C MET A 458 -6.88 -16.28 18.37
N GLU A 459 -7.77 -17.07 17.73
CA GLU A 459 -9.10 -17.37 18.30
C GLU A 459 -9.05 -18.31 19.52
N GLU A 460 -7.90 -18.93 19.80
CA GLU A 460 -7.73 -19.94 20.85
C GLU A 460 -7.27 -19.36 22.20
N LYS A 461 -7.07 -18.03 22.32
CA LYS A 461 -6.48 -17.39 23.52
C LYS A 461 -7.30 -16.25 24.13
N ASN A 462 -7.26 -16.18 25.47
CA ASN A 462 -7.83 -15.10 26.31
C ASN A 462 -6.79 -14.05 26.76
N VAL A 463 -5.55 -14.15 26.28
CA VAL A 463 -4.44 -13.22 26.55
C VAL A 463 -4.03 -12.53 25.24
N PRO A 464 -3.39 -11.34 25.27
CA PRO A 464 -2.85 -10.72 24.06
C PRO A 464 -2.00 -11.70 23.26
N PHE A 465 -2.34 -11.89 21.99
CA PHE A 465 -1.63 -12.79 21.10
C PHE A 465 -0.38 -12.08 20.56
N ILE A 466 0.80 -12.58 20.87
CA ILE A 466 2.06 -11.87 20.60
C ILE A 466 2.68 -12.41 19.30
N VAL A 467 2.85 -11.55 18.30
CA VAL A 467 3.40 -11.90 16.98
C VAL A 467 4.81 -11.35 16.85
N GLY A 468 5.82 -12.22 16.71
CA GLY A 468 7.20 -11.81 16.45
C GLY A 468 7.46 -11.63 14.96
N ILE A 469 7.89 -10.44 14.51
CA ILE A 469 8.30 -10.18 13.12
C ILE A 469 9.79 -9.88 13.07
N ALA A 470 10.54 -10.73 12.36
CA ALA A 470 11.96 -10.53 12.04
C ALA A 470 12.20 -10.27 10.56
N GLY A 471 13.32 -9.61 10.26
CA GLY A 471 13.78 -9.35 8.91
C GLY A 471 15.03 -8.46 8.92
N ALA A 472 15.86 -8.57 7.89
CA ALA A 472 17.09 -7.78 7.80
C ALA A 472 16.83 -6.25 7.80
N PRO A 473 17.80 -5.40 8.17
CA PRO A 473 17.72 -3.95 7.95
C PRO A 473 17.41 -3.65 6.47
N GLY A 474 16.36 -2.87 6.17
CA GLY A 474 15.94 -2.58 4.79
C GLY A 474 15.05 -3.64 4.11
N SER A 475 14.69 -4.73 4.80
CA SER A 475 13.80 -5.78 4.29
C SER A 475 12.34 -5.35 4.06
N GLY A 476 11.93 -4.19 4.59
CA GLY A 476 10.52 -3.79 4.61
C GLY A 476 9.74 -4.27 5.84
N LYS A 477 10.43 -4.73 6.90
CA LYS A 477 9.85 -5.09 8.21
C LYS A 477 8.77 -4.12 8.70
N SER A 478 9.05 -2.82 8.80
CA SER A 478 8.07 -1.85 9.34
C SER A 478 6.85 -1.65 8.44
N THR A 479 7.05 -1.56 7.13
CA THR A 479 5.94 -1.58 6.14
C THR A 479 5.11 -2.86 6.25
N SER A 480 5.75 -3.99 6.56
CA SER A 480 5.10 -5.28 6.77
C SER A 480 4.25 -5.28 8.05
N THR A 481 4.79 -4.73 9.14
CA THR A 481 4.11 -4.53 10.41
C THR A 481 2.89 -3.61 10.28
N ASP A 482 3.00 -2.51 9.52
CA ASP A 482 1.88 -1.59 9.25
C ASP A 482 0.75 -2.25 8.45
N ILE A 483 1.11 -3.09 7.46
CA ILE A 483 0.13 -3.93 6.73
C ILE A 483 -0.56 -4.88 7.71
N LEU A 484 0.19 -5.56 8.57
CA LEU A 484 -0.38 -6.49 9.53
C LEU A 484 -1.32 -5.81 10.54
N LYS A 485 -0.89 -4.69 11.13
CA LYS A 485 -1.70 -3.88 12.07
C LYS A 485 -3.04 -3.45 11.47
N SER A 486 -3.02 -3.17 10.16
CA SER A 486 -4.18 -2.70 9.42
C SER A 486 -5.13 -3.84 9.00
N LEU A 487 -4.60 -5.06 8.84
CA LEU A 487 -5.41 -6.27 8.65
C LEU A 487 -5.96 -6.83 9.96
N ILE A 488 -5.35 -6.48 11.10
CA ILE A 488 -5.72 -6.95 12.44
C ILE A 488 -6.20 -5.76 13.29
N PRO A 489 -7.51 -5.44 13.27
CA PRO A 489 -8.07 -4.41 14.15
C PRO A 489 -7.81 -4.75 15.63
N ASN A 490 -7.67 -3.71 16.45
CA ASN A 490 -7.26 -3.81 17.85
C ASN A 490 -5.92 -4.55 18.05
N SER A 491 -4.88 -4.02 17.40
CA SER A 491 -3.49 -4.47 17.56
C SER A 491 -2.54 -3.29 17.81
N MET A 492 -1.52 -3.51 18.64
CA MET A 492 -0.42 -2.57 18.85
C MET A 492 0.85 -3.03 18.14
N ILE A 493 1.75 -2.09 17.86
CA ILE A 493 3.11 -2.37 17.40
C ILE A 493 4.05 -2.09 18.56
N LEU A 494 5.02 -2.99 18.75
CA LEU A 494 6.12 -2.85 19.69
C LEU A 494 7.46 -3.00 18.94
N PRO A 495 8.16 -1.91 18.61
CA PRO A 495 9.49 -1.96 18.02
C PRO A 495 10.52 -2.42 19.08
N ALA A 496 11.26 -3.49 18.79
CA ALA A 496 12.36 -3.95 19.63
C ALA A 496 13.54 -2.94 19.66
N ASP A 497 13.57 -1.98 18.75
CA ASP A 497 14.57 -0.90 18.70
C ASP A 497 14.56 -0.05 19.98
N GLY A 498 13.44 0.02 20.72
CA GLY A 498 13.39 0.69 22.04
C GLY A 498 14.22 -0.01 23.14
N TYR A 499 14.68 -1.24 22.90
CA TYR A 499 15.47 -2.02 23.84
C TYR A 499 16.98 -1.92 23.61
N HIS A 500 17.48 -0.96 22.83
CA HIS A 500 18.91 -0.64 22.84
C HIS A 500 19.35 -0.23 24.26
N TYR A 501 20.58 -0.59 24.65
CA TYR A 501 21.21 0.09 25.79
C TYR A 501 21.38 1.59 25.49
N TYR A 502 21.22 2.44 26.50
CA TYR A 502 21.43 3.89 26.37
C TYR A 502 22.88 4.21 25.99
N LEU A 503 23.09 5.28 25.22
CA LEU A 503 24.43 5.76 24.85
C LEU A 503 25.37 5.95 26.05
N LYS A 504 24.83 6.47 27.16
CA LYS A 504 25.57 6.70 28.42
C LYS A 504 26.08 5.41 29.09
N ASP A 505 25.42 4.27 28.83
CA ASP A 505 25.70 2.97 29.45
C ASP A 505 26.58 2.08 28.54
N LEU A 506 26.81 2.49 27.28
CA LEU A 506 27.73 1.83 26.35
C LEU A 506 29.19 2.20 26.64
N ASN A 507 29.89 1.30 27.35
CA ASN A 507 31.23 1.54 27.88
C ASN A 507 32.39 1.50 26.86
N THR A 508 32.14 1.23 25.56
CA THR A 508 33.21 1.17 24.54
C THR A 508 32.83 1.89 23.24
N PRO A 509 33.78 2.55 22.55
CA PRO A 509 33.53 3.14 21.22
C PRO A 509 33.08 2.13 20.16
N ASP A 510 33.49 0.86 20.29
CA ASP A 510 33.09 -0.22 19.41
C ASP A 510 31.58 -0.52 19.49
N LEU A 511 31.02 -0.62 20.71
CA LEU A 511 29.58 -0.81 20.90
C LEU A 511 28.75 0.38 20.39
N VAL A 512 29.26 1.60 20.55
CA VAL A 512 28.64 2.81 20.00
C VAL A 512 28.65 2.80 18.47
N TYR A 513 29.77 2.40 17.84
CA TYR A 513 29.88 2.29 16.38
C TYR A 513 28.97 1.21 15.79
N ARG A 514 29.00 0.01 16.39
CA ARG A 514 28.25 -1.17 15.95
C ARG A 514 26.77 -1.19 16.36
N ARG A 515 26.25 -0.09 16.92
CA ARG A 515 24.88 -0.05 17.47
C ARG A 515 23.81 -0.50 16.49
N GLY A 516 22.91 -1.36 16.96
CA GLY A 516 22.04 -2.20 16.12
C GLY A 516 22.57 -3.64 15.95
N ALA A 517 23.79 -3.94 16.40
CA ALA A 517 24.28 -5.31 16.61
C ALA A 517 23.59 -5.96 17.84
N SER A 518 23.52 -7.30 17.83
CA SER A 518 22.79 -8.10 18.83
C SER A 518 23.22 -7.84 20.28
N ASP A 519 24.49 -7.54 20.51
CA ASP A 519 25.12 -7.23 21.80
C ASP A 519 24.84 -5.80 22.30
N THR A 520 24.09 -4.99 21.55
CA THR A 520 23.75 -3.60 21.91
C THR A 520 22.33 -3.41 22.45
N PHE A 521 21.64 -4.50 22.78
CA PHE A 521 20.26 -4.52 23.30
C PHE A 521 20.14 -5.17 24.68
N ASP A 522 19.23 -4.65 25.51
CA ASP A 522 18.80 -5.23 26.78
C ASP A 522 17.72 -6.31 26.56
N VAL A 523 18.19 -7.50 26.19
CA VAL A 523 17.34 -8.67 25.92
C VAL A 523 16.61 -9.16 27.17
N GLU A 524 17.18 -8.99 28.37
CA GLU A 524 16.53 -9.43 29.61
C GLU A 524 15.42 -8.48 30.04
N ARG A 525 15.57 -7.17 29.83
CA ARG A 525 14.46 -6.22 29.95
C ARG A 525 13.34 -6.55 28.95
N PHE A 526 13.67 -6.79 27.68
CA PHE A 526 12.70 -7.19 26.65
C PHE A 526 11.91 -8.46 27.06
N LYS A 527 12.61 -9.50 27.53
CA LYS A 527 11.99 -10.72 28.08
C LYS A 527 11.10 -10.42 29.28
N GLY A 528 11.57 -9.61 30.21
CA GLY A 528 10.83 -9.22 31.41
C GLY A 528 9.54 -8.49 31.06
N ASP A 529 9.57 -7.57 30.11
CA ASP A 529 8.41 -6.75 29.73
C ASP A 529 7.33 -7.60 29.01
N LEU A 530 7.72 -8.49 28.09
CA LEU A 530 6.78 -9.40 27.43
C LEU A 530 6.21 -10.47 28.37
N ARG A 531 6.96 -10.91 29.39
CA ARG A 531 6.42 -11.79 30.45
C ARG A 531 5.37 -11.06 31.28
N ARG A 532 5.65 -9.83 31.77
CA ARG A 532 4.67 -9.03 32.53
C ARG A 532 3.41 -8.73 31.71
N LEU A 533 3.53 -8.44 30.41
CA LEU A 533 2.37 -8.33 29.52
C LEU A 533 1.50 -9.60 29.54
N ARG A 534 2.12 -10.79 29.49
CA ARG A 534 1.43 -12.08 29.42
C ARG A 534 0.90 -12.56 30.78
N GLU A 535 1.56 -12.22 31.87
CA GLU A 535 1.25 -12.65 33.24
C GLU A 535 0.33 -11.67 33.98
N ASP A 536 0.62 -10.37 33.90
CA ASP A 536 -0.08 -9.30 34.63
C ASP A 536 -1.14 -8.57 33.78
N GLY A 537 -1.12 -8.73 32.46
CA GLY A 537 -2.00 -8.00 31.53
C GLY A 537 -1.67 -6.51 31.41
N VAL A 538 -0.48 -6.07 31.85
CA VAL A 538 -0.04 -4.68 31.84
C VAL A 538 1.29 -4.55 31.09
N GLY A 539 1.36 -3.59 30.17
CA GLY A 539 2.54 -3.34 29.35
C GLY A 539 2.85 -1.85 29.23
N ARG A 540 4.07 -1.47 29.63
CA ARG A 540 4.69 -0.19 29.27
C ARG A 540 6.07 -0.52 28.72
N PHE A 541 6.35 -0.06 27.51
CA PHE A 541 7.52 -0.45 26.74
C PHE A 541 8.21 0.81 26.19
N PRO A 542 9.55 0.79 26.07
CA PRO A 542 10.28 1.88 25.45
C PRO A 542 10.07 1.90 23.93
N GLY A 543 10.12 3.09 23.36
CA GLY A 543 10.33 3.32 21.93
C GLY A 543 11.74 3.85 21.67
N PHE A 544 12.01 4.41 20.48
CA PHE A 544 13.36 4.80 20.08
C PHE A 544 13.36 6.08 19.22
N ASP A 545 14.05 7.11 19.69
CA ASP A 545 14.24 8.34 18.92
C ASP A 545 15.41 8.13 17.95
N HIS A 546 15.13 8.06 16.64
CA HIS A 546 16.16 7.90 15.61
C HIS A 546 16.98 9.17 15.31
N ALA A 547 16.54 10.35 15.76
CA ALA A 547 17.26 11.62 15.59
C ALA A 547 18.26 11.87 16.72
N VAL A 548 17.89 11.51 17.96
CA VAL A 548 18.81 11.46 19.12
C VAL A 548 19.67 10.20 19.06
N GLY A 549 19.09 9.10 18.59
CA GLY A 549 19.64 7.76 18.74
C GLY A 549 19.66 7.34 20.21
N ASP A 550 18.51 7.24 20.87
CA ASP A 550 18.42 6.63 22.21
C ASP A 550 16.98 6.16 22.53
N PRO A 551 16.80 5.23 23.50
CA PRO A 551 15.48 4.81 23.96
C PRO A 551 14.64 5.95 24.55
N VAL A 552 13.34 5.90 24.30
CA VAL A 552 12.32 6.78 24.90
C VAL A 552 11.45 5.95 25.82
N GLU A 553 11.44 6.27 27.11
CA GLU A 553 10.69 5.50 28.11
C GLU A 553 9.17 5.65 27.98
N GLU A 554 8.45 4.56 28.23
CA GLU A 554 6.98 4.46 28.21
C GLU A 554 6.27 4.94 26.92
N GLU A 555 6.97 5.02 25.78
CA GLU A 555 6.39 5.46 24.49
C GLU A 555 5.25 4.56 24.01
N HIS A 556 5.31 3.26 24.32
CA HIS A 556 4.29 2.28 23.96
C HIS A 556 3.60 1.73 25.21
N VAL A 557 2.28 1.87 25.26
CA VAL A 557 1.45 1.44 26.40
C VAL A 557 0.38 0.48 25.89
N TYR A 558 0.35 -0.72 26.47
CA TYR A 558 -0.72 -1.70 26.30
C TYR A 558 -1.99 -1.20 27.00
N ARG A 559 -3.12 -1.24 26.31
CA ARG A 559 -4.42 -0.72 26.78
C ARG A 559 -5.53 -1.76 26.86
N ASP A 560 -5.49 -2.76 25.99
CA ASP A 560 -6.32 -3.99 25.95
C ASP A 560 -6.15 -4.75 24.62
N GLU A 561 -5.08 -4.48 23.86
CA GLU A 561 -4.97 -4.92 22.47
C GLU A 561 -5.01 -6.45 22.37
N LYS A 562 -5.78 -6.96 21.40
CA LYS A 562 -5.91 -8.41 21.19
C LYS A 562 -4.64 -9.01 20.59
N VAL A 563 -3.84 -8.20 19.90
CA VAL A 563 -2.58 -8.61 19.28
C VAL A 563 -1.49 -7.58 19.57
N VAL A 564 -0.32 -8.08 19.97
CA VAL A 564 0.90 -7.29 20.13
C VAL A 564 1.89 -7.72 19.07
N ILE A 565 2.12 -6.88 18.07
CA ILE A 565 3.02 -7.15 16.95
C ILE A 565 4.41 -6.61 17.32
N VAL A 566 5.33 -7.51 17.62
CA VAL A 566 6.69 -7.19 18.09
C VAL A 566 7.66 -7.30 16.92
N GLU A 567 8.15 -6.15 16.44
CA GLU A 567 9.04 -6.08 15.28
C GLU A 567 10.50 -5.85 15.72
N GLY A 568 11.44 -6.67 15.26
CA GLY A 568 12.86 -6.46 15.55
C GLY A 568 13.77 -7.23 14.62
N LEU A 569 15.07 -6.91 14.63
CA LEU A 569 16.05 -7.66 13.86
C LEU A 569 16.20 -9.10 14.42
N TYR A 570 16.36 -9.22 15.74
CA TYR A 570 16.82 -10.45 16.39
C TYR A 570 15.72 -11.25 17.11
N VAL A 571 14.45 -10.88 16.96
CA VAL A 571 13.34 -11.51 17.70
C VAL A 571 13.14 -13.01 17.37
N LEU A 572 13.63 -13.48 16.21
CA LEU A 572 13.65 -14.91 15.87
C LEU A 572 15.03 -15.58 16.11
N SER A 573 16.04 -14.84 16.59
CA SER A 573 17.41 -15.36 16.75
C SER A 573 17.55 -16.28 17.97
N GLU A 574 18.40 -17.30 17.84
CA GLU A 574 18.80 -18.16 18.96
C GLU A 574 19.58 -17.37 20.03
N GLU A 575 20.37 -16.38 19.61
CA GLU A 575 21.19 -15.52 20.49
C GLU A 575 20.32 -14.76 21.51
N TRP A 576 19.17 -14.22 21.08
CA TRP A 576 18.22 -13.60 22.01
C TRP A 576 17.43 -14.63 22.81
N GLY A 577 17.09 -15.78 22.21
CA GLY A 577 16.35 -16.86 22.88
C GLY A 577 14.95 -16.44 23.34
N VAL A 578 14.31 -15.52 22.61
CA VAL A 578 13.00 -14.93 22.96
C VAL A 578 11.82 -15.55 22.20
N ARG A 579 12.08 -16.47 21.27
CA ARG A 579 11.09 -17.00 20.33
C ARG A 579 9.85 -17.59 21.02
N ASP A 580 10.03 -18.26 22.15
CA ASP A 580 8.95 -18.90 22.91
C ASP A 580 8.05 -17.89 23.67
N LEU A 581 8.40 -16.59 23.63
CA LEU A 581 7.53 -15.50 24.05
C LEU A 581 6.50 -15.12 22.97
N PHE A 582 6.61 -15.63 21.74
CA PHE A 582 5.65 -15.37 20.66
C PHE A 582 4.71 -16.55 20.45
N ASP A 583 3.48 -16.23 20.07
CA ASP A 583 2.42 -17.19 19.73
C ASP A 583 2.40 -17.50 18.22
N PHE A 584 2.97 -16.59 17.42
CA PHE A 584 3.23 -16.75 16.00
C PHE A 584 4.47 -15.95 15.58
N THR A 585 5.24 -16.47 14.62
CA THR A 585 6.49 -15.84 14.17
C THR A 585 6.54 -15.70 12.65
N ILE A 586 6.96 -14.53 12.18
CA ILE A 586 6.99 -14.14 10.77
C ILE A 586 8.39 -13.65 10.40
N PHE A 587 8.93 -14.14 9.28
CA PHE A 587 10.17 -13.65 8.71
C PHE A 587 9.94 -12.94 7.37
N ILE A 588 10.43 -11.71 7.25
CA ILE A 588 10.40 -10.93 6.00
C ILE A 588 11.65 -11.26 5.18
N GLU A 589 11.49 -12.14 4.19
CA GLU A 589 12.55 -12.56 3.26
C GLU A 589 12.78 -11.51 2.17
N ALA A 590 14.01 -10.99 2.11
CA ALA A 590 14.49 -10.10 1.06
C ALA A 590 15.97 -10.43 0.76
N ASP A 591 16.45 -10.07 -0.44
CA ASP A 591 17.86 -10.18 -0.76
C ASP A 591 18.70 -9.22 0.12
N VAL A 592 19.83 -9.70 0.65
CA VAL A 592 20.68 -8.91 1.55
C VAL A 592 21.40 -7.79 0.76
N GLY A 593 21.75 -8.01 -0.50
CA GLY A 593 22.30 -6.97 -1.38
C GLY A 593 21.33 -5.80 -1.55
N GLU A 594 20.09 -6.09 -1.92
CA GLU A 594 19.01 -5.08 -2.03
C GLU A 594 18.71 -4.40 -0.69
N CYS A 595 18.65 -5.16 0.40
CA CYS A 595 18.52 -4.60 1.75
C CYS A 595 19.61 -3.56 2.04
N MET A 596 20.88 -3.88 1.77
CA MET A 596 21.99 -2.96 2.01
C MET A 596 21.98 -1.74 1.07
N LYS A 597 21.54 -1.88 -0.18
CA LYS A 597 21.30 -0.70 -1.06
C LYS A 597 20.27 0.25 -0.44
N ARG A 598 19.13 -0.28 0.00
CA ARG A 598 18.04 0.50 0.64
C ARG A 598 18.53 1.19 1.93
N VAL A 599 19.28 0.48 2.78
CA VAL A 599 19.82 1.04 4.02
C VAL A 599 20.85 2.14 3.73
N LYS A 600 21.76 1.94 2.76
CA LYS A 600 22.69 2.99 2.31
C LYS A 600 21.96 4.26 1.88
N ILE A 601 20.92 4.12 1.05
CA ILE A 601 20.12 5.25 0.57
C ILE A 601 19.39 5.95 1.73
N ARG A 602 18.66 5.20 2.56
CA ARG A 602 17.93 5.72 3.73
C ARG A 602 18.85 6.49 4.68
N ASN A 603 20.05 5.96 4.92
CA ASN A 603 20.99 6.52 5.88
C ASN A 603 21.75 7.76 5.34
N LYS A 604 21.70 8.08 4.03
CA LYS A 604 22.36 9.28 3.45
C LYS A 604 21.93 10.60 4.09
N CYS A 605 20.75 10.65 4.72
CA CYS A 605 20.21 11.85 5.36
C CYS A 605 20.59 11.99 6.85
N ILE A 606 21.38 11.07 7.42
CA ILE A 606 21.80 11.15 8.84
C ILE A 606 22.78 12.33 9.02
N PRO A 607 22.47 13.34 9.85
CA PRO A 607 23.37 14.45 10.09
C PRO A 607 24.70 14.00 10.72
N GLY A 608 25.81 14.60 10.27
CA GLY A 608 27.13 14.40 10.88
C GLY A 608 27.98 13.27 10.30
N TYR A 609 27.47 12.50 9.33
CA TYR A 609 28.25 11.47 8.61
C TYR A 609 28.38 11.81 7.12
N THR A 610 29.52 11.44 6.52
CA THR A 610 29.69 11.44 5.07
C THR A 610 29.11 10.17 4.44
N GLU A 611 28.80 10.22 3.14
CA GLU A 611 28.29 9.06 2.40
C GLU A 611 29.25 7.86 2.45
N ALA A 612 30.57 8.10 2.38
CA ALA A 612 31.59 7.06 2.50
C ALA A 612 31.59 6.38 3.89
N GLU A 613 31.43 7.15 4.96
CA GLU A 613 31.32 6.62 6.33
C GLU A 613 30.03 5.82 6.53
N ILE A 614 28.91 6.31 5.99
CA ILE A 614 27.63 5.59 5.99
C ILE A 614 27.77 4.26 5.22
N PHE A 615 28.36 4.28 4.02
CA PHE A 615 28.50 3.09 3.19
C PHE A 615 29.39 2.05 3.85
N LYS A 616 30.52 2.49 4.42
CA LYS A 616 31.42 1.65 5.21
C LYS A 616 30.69 1.04 6.41
N ARG A 617 29.98 1.85 7.21
CA ARG A 617 29.20 1.36 8.35
C ARG A 617 28.13 0.35 7.93
N VAL A 618 27.44 0.58 6.81
CA VAL A 618 26.41 -0.36 6.33
C VAL A 618 27.02 -1.70 5.91
N ASP A 619 28.18 -1.72 5.25
CA ASP A 619 28.84 -2.97 4.89
C ASP A 619 29.56 -3.67 6.06
N GLU A 620 30.05 -2.93 7.06
CA GLU A 620 30.74 -3.47 8.25
C GLU A 620 29.79 -3.87 9.40
N VAL A 621 28.63 -3.23 9.52
CA VAL A 621 27.68 -3.41 10.64
C VAL A 621 26.34 -3.93 10.15
N ASP A 622 25.59 -3.12 9.39
CA ASP A 622 24.21 -3.47 9.00
C ASP A 622 24.15 -4.75 8.14
N ARG A 623 25.17 -5.02 7.31
CA ARG A 623 25.31 -6.25 6.52
C ARG A 623 25.60 -7.47 7.39
N VAL A 624 26.50 -7.36 8.36
CA VAL A 624 26.81 -8.45 9.30
C VAL A 624 25.57 -8.82 10.10
N ASN A 625 24.81 -7.80 10.52
CA ASN A 625 23.52 -7.98 11.17
C ASN A 625 22.49 -8.62 10.23
N ALA A 626 22.39 -8.18 8.97
CA ALA A 626 21.48 -8.75 7.97
C ALA A 626 21.74 -10.23 7.68
N GLU A 627 23.01 -10.64 7.53
CA GLU A 627 23.41 -12.03 7.29
C GLU A 627 23.06 -12.90 8.50
N LYS A 628 23.40 -12.49 9.74
CA LYS A 628 22.98 -13.16 10.99
C LYS A 628 21.47 -13.31 11.09
N VAL A 629 20.72 -12.23 10.84
CA VAL A 629 19.25 -12.23 10.92
C VAL A 629 18.65 -13.19 9.89
N ARG A 630 19.23 -13.29 8.68
CA ARG A 630 18.75 -14.23 7.65
C ARG A 630 18.79 -15.69 8.12
N GLU A 631 19.75 -16.08 8.95
CA GLU A 631 19.84 -17.45 9.48
C GLU A 631 18.63 -17.79 10.37
N SER A 632 18.07 -16.80 11.08
CA SER A 632 16.88 -16.99 11.94
C SER A 632 15.57 -17.31 11.18
N LYS A 633 15.56 -17.19 9.84
CA LYS A 633 14.41 -17.50 8.98
C LYS A 633 13.84 -18.89 9.23
N VAL A 634 14.68 -19.88 9.56
CA VAL A 634 14.26 -21.28 9.77
C VAL A 634 13.35 -21.47 10.98
N PHE A 635 13.30 -20.50 11.89
CA PHE A 635 12.50 -20.57 13.12
C PHE A 635 11.11 -19.93 13.01
N ALA A 636 10.77 -19.36 11.84
CA ALA A 636 9.50 -18.70 11.60
C ALA A 636 8.36 -19.67 11.29
N ASP A 637 7.18 -19.45 11.88
CA ASP A 637 5.93 -20.11 11.46
C ASP A 637 5.53 -19.73 10.02
N HIS A 638 5.90 -18.52 9.58
CA HIS A 638 5.65 -18.06 8.22
C HIS A 638 6.78 -17.20 7.63
N VAL A 639 6.98 -17.31 6.31
CA VAL A 639 7.94 -16.50 5.56
C VAL A 639 7.19 -15.67 4.52
N VAL A 640 7.27 -14.34 4.65
CA VAL A 640 6.70 -13.37 3.71
C VAL A 640 7.82 -12.88 2.81
N LYS A 641 7.67 -12.96 1.48
CA LYS A 641 8.68 -12.44 0.54
C LYS A 641 8.45 -10.95 0.30
N SER A 642 9.45 -10.13 0.59
CA SER A 642 9.55 -8.72 0.18
C SER A 642 10.15 -8.64 -1.23
N GLY A 643 9.37 -8.19 -2.21
CA GLY A 643 9.85 -7.80 -3.54
C GLY A 643 9.94 -6.28 -3.69
N ALA A 644 11.03 -5.79 -4.28
CA ALA A 644 10.99 -4.56 -5.08
C ALA A 644 10.27 -4.85 -6.41
N VAL A 645 9.68 -3.83 -7.02
CA VAL A 645 9.14 -3.84 -8.39
C VAL A 645 10.06 -3.03 -9.28
#